data_AF-A0A962I759-F1
#
_entry.id   AF-A0A962I759-F1
#
_cell.length_a   1.000
_cell.length_b   1.000
_cell.length_c   1.000
_cell.angle_alpha   90.00
_cell.angle_beta   90.00
_cell.angle_gamma   90.00
#
_symmetry.space_group_name_H-M   'P 1'
#
loop_
_entity.id
_entity.type
_entity.pdbx_description
1 polymer ?
#
loop_
_entity_poly.entity_id
_entity_poly.type
_entity_poly.pdbx_seq_one_letter_code
_entity_poly.pdbx_strand_id
1 'polypeptide(L)'
;MHIAAHLTSTCLAVCLLSASNAWAGVPEQHDYDWLTQGKPSGEMVTLVHPDGRRETRFEFNDRGRGPNQHETIAVDEQGLIRELRLEGKAYMGSPVDEHFQRHPDGSATWQSPAESGRADAAEQAYYVASDGTPEQGAVFARALLRAPGQTLALLPNGQASIRKLTDQTVELDDQRKTVTLYAISGEAFEPSYLWLDEQQELFAVAYGWMGLAPKGWQDTLPALQARQNEFQADHHRQLASELTHALPTEWCIGPVNLLDVDAGRLLPNMTVRVDDGHISDVGRNSHVDCNGLTRLDGEGRTLMPGLWDMHAHVSIGDGLLNVAAGVVAVRDLANDHDRLMAIRAQMASGEVIGTDIHVSGFIDQRSPFAAPTGRLAESLDDALAMIEWYAERDYPHIKIYSSITPDWVKPMAQAIHGHGMTLSGHIPSGMTAERAVREGFDEIQHINMVFLNFLAGPKDDTRTPLRFRLVAEQAAALDLESDAVAEFIALLRSRGTVIDPTVTIFDSMFRHRGGEVDPNYAMVADHLPPAVRRGFLSAEFDIPDDQADTFAASADALLAMIAKLHRAGVPLVAGTDAMAGFTLHRELELYAKAGIPAPDVLRIATQAGPRVVGVADQMGRIAPGYRAEMILVEGDPLTDLSALRRVHLTLRGNRYYRPSELHQAIGIKPFVAAD
;
A
#
# COMPACT_ATOMS: atom_id res chain seq x y z
N MET A 1 -83.22 17.10 65.04
CA MET A 1 -81.77 16.87 65.22
C MET A 1 -81.09 17.11 63.89
N HIS A 2 -81.00 18.36 63.46
CA HIS A 2 -80.61 18.72 62.10
C HIS A 2 -80.59 20.24 61.94
N ILE A 3 -79.86 20.71 60.93
CA ILE A 3 -80.00 21.99 60.21
C ILE A 3 -79.15 23.20 60.70
N ALA A 4 -78.36 23.71 59.75
CA ALA A 4 -78.15 25.11 59.33
C ALA A 4 -76.72 25.71 59.40
N ALA A 5 -76.44 26.45 58.31
CA ALA A 5 -75.46 27.53 58.04
C ALA A 5 -74.03 27.11 57.64
N HIS A 6 -73.53 27.29 56.40
CA HIS A 6 -73.35 28.44 55.46
C HIS A 6 -72.14 29.35 55.75
N LEU A 7 -71.22 29.51 54.78
CA LEU A 7 -71.09 30.70 53.90
C LEU A 7 -69.93 30.58 52.87
N THR A 8 -70.06 31.35 51.79
CA THR A 8 -69.40 31.33 50.47
C THR A 8 -68.31 32.41 50.29
N SER A 9 -67.33 32.23 49.38
CA SER A 9 -66.88 33.26 48.40
C SER A 9 -65.89 32.76 47.32
N THR A 10 -66.33 32.84 46.06
CA THR A 10 -65.74 33.33 44.79
C THR A 10 -64.30 33.04 44.29
N CYS A 11 -64.25 32.72 42.98
CA CYS A 11 -63.16 32.27 42.10
C CYS A 11 -62.13 33.33 41.62
N LEU A 12 -60.92 32.88 41.21
CA LEU A 12 -60.31 33.20 39.91
C LEU A 12 -59.23 32.17 39.53
N ALA A 13 -59.23 31.72 38.28
CA ALA A 13 -58.34 30.68 37.73
C ALA A 13 -57.10 31.27 37.04
N VAL A 14 -55.96 30.58 37.15
CA VAL A 14 -54.75 30.78 36.32
C VAL A 14 -54.34 29.43 35.74
N CYS A 15 -54.25 29.36 34.42
CA CYS A 15 -53.75 28.19 33.67
C CYS A 15 -52.22 28.10 33.81
N LEU A 16 -51.71 26.91 34.15
CA LEU A 16 -50.30 26.54 34.02
C LEU A 16 -50.18 25.40 33.00
N LEU A 17 -49.54 25.71 31.88
CA LEU A 17 -49.06 24.76 30.88
C LEU A 17 -47.93 23.91 31.49
N SER A 18 -48.10 22.59 31.47
CA SER A 18 -47.09 21.61 31.83
C SER A 18 -46.06 21.47 30.70
N ALA A 19 -44.87 22.04 30.87
CA ALA A 19 -43.69 21.68 30.08
C ALA A 19 -43.00 20.48 30.74
N SER A 20 -43.06 19.31 30.09
CA SER A 20 -42.25 18.14 30.46
C SER A 20 -40.82 18.36 29.96
N ASN A 21 -39.94 18.77 30.86
CA ASN A 21 -38.48 18.75 30.61
C ASN A 21 -38.01 17.29 30.57
N ALA A 22 -37.60 16.82 29.39
CA ALA A 22 -36.76 15.64 29.25
C ALA A 22 -35.37 15.97 29.80
N TRP A 23 -34.95 15.27 30.85
CA TRP A 23 -33.57 15.35 31.34
C TRP A 23 -32.69 14.53 30.39
N ALA A 24 -31.84 15.20 29.61
CA ALA A 24 -30.77 14.54 28.88
C ALA A 24 -29.77 13.96 29.90
N GLY A 25 -29.59 12.64 29.92
CA GLY A 25 -28.64 11.97 30.80
C GLY A 25 -27.18 12.35 30.47
N VAL A 26 -26.28 12.16 31.43
CA VAL A 26 -24.84 12.38 31.25
C VAL A 26 -24.30 11.30 30.30
N PRO A 27 -23.54 11.67 29.24
CA PRO A 27 -22.93 10.69 28.35
C PRO A 27 -21.87 9.84 29.07
N GLU A 28 -21.75 8.57 28.68
CA GLU A 28 -20.65 7.70 29.08
C GLU A 28 -19.38 8.09 28.30
N GLN A 29 -18.23 8.12 28.96
CA GLN A 29 -16.96 8.51 28.34
C GLN A 29 -16.01 7.31 28.28
N HIS A 30 -15.43 7.07 27.10
CA HIS A 30 -14.38 6.09 26.86
C HIS A 30 -13.10 6.82 26.42
N ASP A 31 -12.04 6.66 27.19
CA ASP A 31 -10.72 7.25 26.91
C ASP A 31 -9.72 6.20 26.44
N TYR A 32 -8.99 6.52 25.38
CA TYR A 32 -8.01 5.64 24.76
C TYR A 32 -6.68 6.37 24.56
N ASP A 33 -5.59 5.63 24.67
CA ASP A 33 -4.27 6.09 24.23
C ASP A 33 -3.96 5.55 22.84
N TRP A 34 -3.39 6.40 21.99
CA TRP A 34 -2.81 6.02 20.71
C TRP A 34 -1.31 5.82 20.87
N LEU A 35 -0.83 4.64 20.50
CA LEU A 35 0.57 4.27 20.59
C LEU A 35 1.22 4.25 19.22
N THR A 36 2.45 4.75 19.18
CA THR A 36 3.35 4.72 18.03
C THR A 36 4.68 4.13 18.52
N GLN A 37 5.14 3.04 17.90
CA GLN A 37 6.29 2.24 18.36
C GLN A 37 6.19 1.86 19.84
N GLY A 38 4.99 1.47 20.28
CA GLY A 38 4.72 1.10 21.67
C GLY A 38 4.76 2.25 22.68
N LYS A 39 4.80 3.52 22.22
CA LYS A 39 4.79 4.70 23.09
C LYS A 39 3.56 5.57 22.84
N PRO A 40 2.90 6.11 23.89
CA PRO A 40 1.83 7.08 23.70
C PRO A 40 2.27 8.28 22.85
N SER A 41 1.45 8.62 21.87
CA SER A 41 1.73 9.67 20.86
C SER A 41 0.47 10.46 20.47
N GLY A 42 -0.67 10.11 21.06
CA GLY A 42 -1.98 10.70 20.82
C GLY A 42 -3.04 10.03 21.67
N GLU A 43 -4.29 10.37 21.42
CA GLU A 43 -5.44 9.85 22.17
C GLU A 43 -6.71 9.83 21.32
N MET A 44 -7.67 9.03 21.77
CA MET A 44 -9.06 9.08 21.31
C MET A 44 -9.97 9.19 22.52
N VAL A 45 -10.98 10.06 22.46
CA VAL A 45 -12.02 10.18 23.47
C VAL A 45 -13.37 10.06 22.79
N THR A 46 -14.19 9.10 23.22
CA THR A 46 -15.55 8.89 22.71
C THR A 46 -16.57 9.12 23.82
N LEU A 47 -17.53 10.00 23.59
CA LEU A 47 -18.71 10.21 24.42
C LEU A 47 -19.91 9.49 23.81
N VAL A 48 -20.55 8.61 24.58
CA VAL A 48 -21.74 7.85 24.18
C VAL A 48 -22.95 8.41 24.91
N HIS A 49 -23.86 9.01 24.16
CA HIS A 49 -25.06 9.62 24.69
C HIS A 49 -26.18 8.57 24.92
N PRO A 50 -27.13 8.84 25.83
CA PRO A 50 -28.25 7.91 26.10
C PRO A 50 -29.15 7.61 24.89
N ASP A 51 -29.15 8.48 23.89
CA ASP A 51 -29.88 8.29 22.62
C ASP A 51 -29.09 7.49 21.58
N GLY A 52 -27.90 7.00 21.93
CA GLY A 52 -27.02 6.23 21.06
C GLY A 52 -26.11 7.09 20.18
N ARG A 53 -26.21 8.43 20.25
CA ARG A 53 -25.30 9.33 19.55
C ARG A 53 -23.89 9.23 20.14
N ARG A 54 -22.87 9.28 19.29
CA ARG A 54 -21.45 9.22 19.68
C ARG A 54 -20.73 10.48 19.23
N GLU A 55 -19.94 11.08 20.11
CA GLU A 55 -19.03 12.19 19.79
C GLU A 55 -17.59 11.74 20.06
N THR A 56 -16.74 11.74 19.04
CA THR A 56 -15.37 11.22 19.12
C THR A 56 -14.36 12.29 18.73
N ARG A 57 -13.37 12.54 19.58
CA ARG A 57 -12.16 13.28 19.23
C ARG A 57 -11.01 12.31 19.06
N PHE A 58 -10.28 12.41 17.96
CA PHE A 58 -9.12 11.57 17.68
C PHE A 58 -7.94 12.42 17.19
N GLU A 59 -6.80 12.34 17.87
CA GLU A 59 -5.58 13.01 17.42
C GLU A 59 -4.32 12.25 17.80
N PHE A 60 -3.31 12.27 16.94
CA PHE A 60 -1.95 11.83 17.28
C PHE A 60 -0.90 12.54 16.43
N ASN A 61 0.38 12.42 16.82
CA ASN A 61 1.51 12.98 16.08
C ASN A 61 2.57 11.92 15.75
N ASP A 62 2.71 11.61 14.47
CA ASP A 62 3.86 10.92 13.88
C ASP A 62 4.76 11.93 13.13
N ARG A 63 5.82 12.40 13.80
CA ARG A 63 6.89 13.22 13.17
C ARG A 63 6.37 14.43 12.39
N GLY A 64 5.38 15.14 12.94
CA GLY A 64 4.76 16.33 12.33
C GLY A 64 3.58 16.02 11.40
N ARG A 65 3.14 14.76 11.35
CA ARG A 65 1.97 14.27 10.62
C ARG A 65 1.00 13.63 11.62
N GLY A 66 -0.25 13.45 11.23
CA GLY A 66 -1.25 12.78 12.06
C GLY A 66 -2.60 13.49 12.04
N PRO A 67 -3.68 12.74 12.27
CA PRO A 67 -5.03 13.27 12.25
C PRO A 67 -5.27 14.19 13.44
N ASN A 68 -6.20 15.11 13.26
CA ASN A 68 -6.88 15.82 14.35
C ASN A 68 -8.34 15.97 13.91
N GLN A 69 -9.18 15.07 14.40
CA GLN A 69 -10.52 14.87 13.90
C GLN A 69 -11.54 14.97 15.04
N HIS A 70 -12.70 15.52 14.72
CA HIS A 70 -13.90 15.47 15.55
C HIS A 70 -15.02 14.84 14.74
N GLU A 71 -15.64 13.82 15.29
CA GLU A 71 -16.66 13.01 14.66
C GLU A 71 -17.93 12.98 15.52
N THR A 72 -19.09 13.03 14.88
CA THR A 72 -20.38 12.78 15.49
C THR A 72 -21.14 11.75 14.66
N ILE A 73 -21.61 10.68 15.30
CA ILE A 73 -22.38 9.61 14.68
C ILE A 73 -23.71 9.45 15.41
N ALA A 74 -24.81 9.47 14.67
CA ALA A 74 -26.10 9.00 15.14
C ALA A 74 -26.48 7.72 14.38
N VAL A 75 -26.87 6.67 15.11
CA VAL A 75 -27.29 5.39 14.53
C VAL A 75 -28.78 5.13 14.71
N ASP A 76 -29.34 4.26 13.88
CA ASP A 76 -30.69 3.73 14.06
C ASP A 76 -30.75 2.51 14.98
N GLU A 77 -31.93 1.93 15.14
CA GLU A 77 -32.14 0.73 15.96
C GLU A 77 -31.36 -0.50 15.44
N GLN A 78 -31.11 -0.54 14.13
CA GLN A 78 -30.32 -1.57 13.45
C GLN A 78 -28.81 -1.32 13.57
N GLY A 79 -28.40 -0.17 14.10
CA GLY A 79 -26.99 0.25 14.21
C GLY A 79 -26.44 0.91 12.93
N LEU A 80 -27.28 1.15 11.91
CA LEU A 80 -26.87 1.85 10.70
C LEU A 80 -26.76 3.35 10.97
N ILE A 81 -25.78 3.99 10.35
CA ILE A 81 -25.62 5.44 10.45
C ILE A 81 -26.86 6.13 9.85
N ARG A 82 -27.45 7.05 10.64
CA ARG A 82 -28.45 8.03 10.21
C ARG A 82 -27.82 9.36 9.86
N GLU A 83 -26.86 9.78 10.67
CA GLU A 83 -26.13 11.03 10.52
C GLU A 83 -24.67 10.82 10.89
N LEU A 84 -23.76 11.31 10.04
CA LEU A 84 -22.33 11.43 10.31
C LEU A 84 -21.93 12.88 10.04
N ARG A 85 -21.11 13.42 10.94
CA ARG A 85 -20.33 14.64 10.71
C ARG A 85 -18.91 14.40 11.18
N LEU A 86 -17.95 14.54 10.28
CA LEU A 86 -16.54 14.33 10.53
C LEU A 86 -15.77 15.55 10.01
N GLU A 87 -15.07 16.24 10.90
CA GLU A 87 -14.34 17.46 10.58
C GLU A 87 -12.91 17.41 11.13
N GLY A 88 -11.98 18.08 10.48
CA GLY A 88 -10.63 18.29 11.00
C GLY A 88 -9.54 18.13 9.95
N LYS A 89 -8.51 17.34 10.27
CA LYS A 89 -7.39 17.06 9.37
C LYS A 89 -7.09 15.57 9.31
N ALA A 90 -6.81 15.09 8.10
CA ALA A 90 -6.33 13.74 7.83
C ALA A 90 -4.84 13.61 8.21
N TYR A 91 -4.30 12.40 8.12
CA TYR A 91 -2.92 12.08 8.48
C TYR A 91 -1.86 12.97 7.81
N MET A 92 -2.00 13.24 6.50
CA MET A 92 -1.08 14.08 5.73
C MET A 92 -1.35 15.59 5.84
N GLY A 93 -2.37 15.98 6.62
CA GLY A 93 -2.72 17.38 6.89
C GLY A 93 -3.83 17.97 6.02
N SER A 94 -4.32 17.22 5.01
CA SER A 94 -5.46 17.61 4.18
C SER A 94 -6.71 17.84 5.03
N PRO A 95 -7.56 18.84 4.70
CA PRO A 95 -8.82 19.07 5.40
C PRO A 95 -9.75 17.86 5.31
N VAL A 96 -10.42 17.54 6.40
CA VAL A 96 -11.51 16.57 6.46
C VAL A 96 -12.79 17.33 6.77
N ASP A 97 -13.82 17.11 5.95
CA ASP A 97 -15.15 17.72 6.08
C ASP A 97 -16.20 16.80 5.44
N GLU A 98 -16.51 15.70 6.12
CA GLU A 98 -17.37 14.63 5.62
C GLU A 98 -18.70 14.58 6.35
N HIS A 99 -19.77 14.51 5.58
CA HIS A 99 -21.15 14.46 6.03
C HIS A 99 -21.88 13.29 5.37
N PHE A 100 -22.68 12.58 6.16
CA PHE A 100 -23.65 11.62 5.65
C PHE A 100 -24.99 11.83 6.33
N GLN A 101 -26.07 11.73 5.56
CA GLN A 101 -27.43 11.80 6.07
C GLN A 101 -28.33 10.77 5.38
N ARG A 102 -29.09 10.05 6.20
CA ARG A 102 -30.19 9.19 5.76
C ARG A 102 -31.51 9.93 5.88
N HIS A 103 -32.28 9.90 4.80
CA HIS A 103 -33.55 10.61 4.68
C HIS A 103 -34.73 9.68 5.02
N PRO A 104 -35.86 10.23 5.51
CA PRO A 104 -37.06 9.44 5.84
C PRO A 104 -37.69 8.70 4.64
N ASP A 105 -37.36 9.08 3.41
CA ASP A 105 -37.84 8.46 2.17
C ASP A 105 -37.04 7.20 1.77
N GLY A 106 -36.09 6.76 2.61
CA GLY A 106 -35.23 5.60 2.36
C GLY A 106 -33.96 5.92 1.55
N SER A 107 -33.82 7.17 1.09
CA SER A 107 -32.61 7.62 0.41
C SER A 107 -31.51 8.04 1.39
N ALA A 108 -30.28 8.16 0.88
CA ALA A 108 -29.15 8.69 1.63
C ALA A 108 -28.29 9.60 0.76
N THR A 109 -27.63 10.57 1.39
CA THR A 109 -26.72 11.52 0.74
C THR A 109 -25.43 11.63 1.53
N TRP A 110 -24.31 11.78 0.82
CA TRP A 110 -23.01 12.07 1.43
C TRP A 110 -22.27 13.15 0.67
N GLN A 111 -21.36 13.81 1.39
CA GLN A 111 -20.47 14.82 0.86
C GLN A 111 -19.18 14.79 1.66
N SER A 112 -18.04 14.90 0.99
CA SER A 112 -16.71 15.11 1.54
C SER A 112 -15.94 16.07 0.61
N PRO A 113 -14.72 16.50 0.96
CA PRO A 113 -13.87 17.20 0.00
C PRO A 113 -13.52 16.34 -1.23
N ALA A 114 -13.57 15.01 -1.06
CA ALA A 114 -13.20 14.03 -2.06
C ALA A 114 -14.37 13.57 -2.95
N GLU A 115 -15.63 13.65 -2.49
CA GLU A 115 -16.78 13.24 -3.30
C GLU A 115 -18.11 13.79 -2.78
N SER A 116 -19.15 13.69 -3.60
CA SER A 116 -20.54 13.79 -3.12
C SER A 116 -21.41 12.79 -3.86
N GLY A 117 -22.47 12.31 -3.21
CA GLY A 117 -23.34 11.33 -3.82
C GLY A 117 -24.69 11.15 -3.15
N ARG A 118 -25.54 10.39 -3.82
CA ARG A 118 -26.89 10.04 -3.38
C ARG A 118 -27.21 8.60 -3.77
N ALA A 119 -27.90 7.88 -2.89
CA ALA A 119 -28.48 6.58 -3.16
C ALA A 119 -29.98 6.61 -2.81
N ASP A 120 -30.85 6.26 -3.76
CA ASP A 120 -32.31 6.33 -3.57
C ASP A 120 -32.88 5.12 -2.81
N ALA A 121 -32.17 3.99 -2.76
CA ALA A 121 -32.58 2.77 -2.06
C ALA A 121 -31.47 2.32 -1.09
N ALA A 122 -31.32 3.07 0.00
CA ALA A 122 -30.19 2.92 0.92
C ALA A 122 -30.58 2.27 2.26
N GLU A 123 -31.85 1.98 2.50
CA GLU A 123 -32.45 1.63 3.80
C GLU A 123 -31.66 0.62 4.64
N GLN A 124 -31.01 -0.35 4.01
CA GLN A 124 -30.24 -1.41 4.68
C GLN A 124 -28.73 -1.36 4.41
N ALA A 125 -28.24 -0.29 3.79
CA ALA A 125 -26.83 -0.14 3.44
C ALA A 125 -26.08 0.67 4.51
N TYR A 126 -24.90 0.22 4.89
CA TYR A 126 -24.01 0.91 5.81
C TYR A 126 -23.16 1.95 5.07
N TYR A 127 -23.02 3.15 5.62
CA TYR A 127 -22.12 4.16 5.06
C TYR A 127 -20.72 3.99 5.61
N VAL A 128 -19.75 3.73 4.74
CA VAL A 128 -18.32 3.71 5.10
C VAL A 128 -17.82 5.14 4.93
N ALA A 129 -17.18 5.75 5.94
CA ALA A 129 -16.56 7.06 5.74
C ALA A 129 -15.20 6.93 5.04
N SER A 130 -14.72 8.00 4.40
CA SER A 130 -13.39 8.01 3.78
C SER A 130 -12.27 8.16 4.82
N ASP A 131 -12.50 8.97 5.85
CA ASP A 131 -11.50 9.35 6.86
C ASP A 131 -11.94 9.03 8.30
N GLY A 132 -12.79 8.00 8.47
CA GLY A 132 -13.42 7.66 9.75
C GLY A 132 -12.44 7.39 10.90
N THR A 133 -12.85 7.74 12.13
CA THR A 133 -12.06 7.46 13.33
C THR A 133 -12.05 5.96 13.66
N PRO A 134 -11.13 5.46 14.52
CA PRO A 134 -11.17 4.07 14.98
C PRO A 134 -12.52 3.62 15.58
N GLU A 135 -13.29 4.56 16.17
CA GLU A 135 -14.63 4.28 16.71
C GLU A 135 -15.62 3.81 15.62
N GLN A 136 -15.49 4.29 14.38
CA GLN A 136 -16.33 3.82 13.28
C GLN A 136 -16.20 2.32 13.05
N GLY A 137 -15.01 1.74 13.26
CA GLY A 137 -14.81 0.29 13.17
C GLY A 137 -15.74 -0.47 14.13
N ALA A 138 -15.87 0.01 15.37
CA ALA A 138 -16.77 -0.59 16.36
C ALA A 138 -18.25 -0.33 16.02
N VAL A 139 -18.61 0.87 15.54
CA VAL A 139 -19.97 1.15 15.04
C VAL A 139 -20.33 0.20 13.90
N PHE A 140 -19.42 0.00 12.96
CA PHE A 140 -19.62 -0.86 11.81
C PHE A 140 -19.74 -2.34 12.20
N ALA A 141 -18.84 -2.81 13.07
CA ALA A 141 -18.91 -4.17 13.59
C ALA A 141 -20.25 -4.45 14.28
N ARG A 142 -20.75 -3.52 15.11
CA ARG A 142 -22.08 -3.66 15.75
C ARG A 142 -23.21 -3.71 14.72
N ALA A 143 -23.16 -2.90 13.67
CA ALA A 143 -24.15 -2.94 12.59
C ALA A 143 -24.13 -4.29 11.87
N LEU A 144 -22.94 -4.79 11.49
CA LEU A 144 -22.78 -6.09 10.85
C LEU A 144 -23.23 -7.25 11.75
N LEU A 145 -22.92 -7.22 13.06
CA LEU A 145 -23.34 -8.27 14.00
C LEU A 145 -24.87 -8.36 14.17
N ARG A 146 -25.58 -7.24 13.97
CA ARG A 146 -27.06 -7.18 13.98
C ARG A 146 -27.68 -7.58 12.63
N ALA A 147 -26.91 -7.51 11.55
CA ALA A 147 -27.40 -7.76 10.21
C ALA A 147 -27.71 -9.25 9.97
N PRO A 148 -28.78 -9.57 9.20
CA PRO A 148 -29.04 -10.94 8.76
C PRO A 148 -27.84 -11.53 8.02
N GLY A 149 -27.39 -12.72 8.42
CA GLY A 149 -26.22 -13.34 7.81
C GLY A 149 -24.91 -12.58 8.06
N GLN A 150 -24.88 -11.65 9.01
CA GLN A 150 -23.71 -10.85 9.37
C GLN A 150 -23.08 -10.11 8.18
N THR A 151 -23.93 -9.66 7.26
CA THR A 151 -23.54 -9.08 5.98
C THR A 151 -24.37 -7.83 5.69
N LEU A 152 -23.74 -6.76 5.20
CA LEU A 152 -24.40 -5.50 4.83
C LEU A 152 -23.93 -5.01 3.46
N ALA A 153 -24.87 -4.49 2.68
CA ALA A 153 -24.51 -3.65 1.53
C ALA A 153 -23.83 -2.37 2.03
N LEU A 154 -22.92 -1.81 1.23
CA LEU A 154 -22.18 -0.61 1.57
C LEU A 154 -22.58 0.55 0.65
N LEU A 155 -22.51 1.76 1.21
CA LEU A 155 -22.51 3.00 0.46
C LEU A 155 -21.06 3.52 0.38
N PRO A 156 -20.64 4.04 -0.78
CA PRO A 156 -21.43 4.23 -2.02
C PRO A 156 -21.74 2.94 -2.80
N ASN A 157 -20.97 1.87 -2.61
CA ASN A 157 -21.18 0.57 -3.23
C ASN A 157 -20.42 -0.53 -2.47
N GLY A 158 -20.72 -1.80 -2.79
CA GLY A 158 -20.05 -2.97 -2.24
C GLY A 158 -20.87 -3.70 -1.17
N GLN A 159 -20.22 -4.66 -0.52
CA GLN A 159 -20.80 -5.46 0.56
C GLN A 159 -19.68 -5.83 1.53
N ALA A 160 -19.96 -5.80 2.84
CA ALA A 160 -19.06 -6.32 3.85
C ALA A 160 -19.73 -7.42 4.66
N SER A 161 -18.90 -8.30 5.23
CA SER A 161 -19.31 -9.27 6.24
C SER A 161 -18.39 -9.24 7.45
N ILE A 162 -18.90 -9.67 8.61
CA ILE A 162 -18.11 -9.80 9.84
C ILE A 162 -18.03 -11.26 10.27
N ARG A 163 -16.89 -11.65 10.85
CA ARG A 163 -16.69 -12.97 11.45
C ARG A 163 -15.99 -12.84 12.80
N LYS A 164 -16.56 -13.51 13.81
CA LYS A 164 -15.89 -13.72 15.11
C LYS A 164 -14.72 -14.70 14.93
N LEU A 165 -13.55 -14.35 15.46
CA LEU A 165 -12.34 -15.18 15.36
C LEU A 165 -12.02 -15.89 16.68
N THR A 166 -11.86 -15.14 17.77
CA THR A 166 -11.49 -15.68 19.08
C THR A 166 -11.93 -14.75 20.20
N ASP A 167 -12.15 -15.33 21.37
CA ASP A 167 -12.18 -14.59 22.63
C ASP A 167 -10.79 -14.64 23.27
N GLN A 168 -10.42 -13.59 24.00
CA GLN A 168 -9.18 -13.48 24.75
C GLN A 168 -9.48 -12.82 26.10
N THR A 169 -8.95 -13.38 27.18
CA THR A 169 -8.98 -12.73 28.49
C THR A 169 -7.75 -11.85 28.63
N VAL A 170 -7.97 -10.60 29.04
CA VAL A 170 -6.94 -9.62 29.39
C VAL A 170 -7.09 -9.20 30.84
N GLU A 171 -5.96 -8.95 31.50
CA GLU A 171 -5.88 -8.64 32.92
C GLU A 171 -5.06 -7.37 33.14
N LEU A 172 -5.54 -6.51 34.04
CA LEU A 172 -4.86 -5.31 34.50
C LEU A 172 -5.14 -5.17 35.99
N ASP A 173 -4.11 -5.29 36.83
CA ASP A 173 -4.23 -5.35 38.29
C ASP A 173 -5.28 -6.40 38.73
N ASP A 174 -6.32 -5.98 39.46
CA ASP A 174 -7.43 -6.83 39.89
C ASP A 174 -8.60 -6.88 38.88
N GLN A 175 -8.48 -6.19 37.74
CA GLN A 175 -9.49 -6.17 36.68
C GLN A 175 -9.22 -7.25 35.64
N ARG A 176 -10.29 -7.94 35.24
CA ARG A 176 -10.27 -8.94 34.16
C ARG A 176 -11.38 -8.60 33.16
N LYS A 177 -11.04 -8.56 31.89
CA LYS A 177 -12.00 -8.35 30.78
C LYS A 177 -11.87 -9.48 29.76
N THR A 178 -12.99 -9.87 29.18
CA THR A 178 -13.01 -10.71 27.97
C THR A 178 -13.14 -9.81 26.75
N VAL A 179 -12.26 -9.98 25.77
CA VAL A 179 -12.26 -9.20 24.53
C VAL A 179 -12.32 -10.17 23.35
N THR A 180 -13.08 -9.80 22.32
CA THR A 180 -13.35 -10.63 21.16
C THR A 180 -12.72 -10.02 19.92
N LEU A 181 -11.93 -10.81 19.20
CA LEU A 181 -11.40 -10.42 17.89
C LEU A 181 -12.44 -10.68 16.81
N TYR A 182 -12.71 -9.66 16.00
CA TYR A 182 -13.52 -9.76 14.79
C TYR A 182 -12.67 -9.43 13.56
N ALA A 183 -13.00 -10.09 12.45
CA ALA A 183 -12.52 -9.73 11.12
C ALA A 183 -13.70 -9.21 10.29
N ILE A 184 -13.54 -8.05 9.66
CA ILE A 184 -14.51 -7.49 8.69
C ILE A 184 -13.89 -7.61 7.30
N SER A 185 -14.63 -8.10 6.32
CA SER A 185 -14.13 -8.37 4.96
C SER A 185 -15.06 -7.76 3.91
N GLY A 186 -14.50 -7.30 2.79
CA GLY A 186 -15.25 -6.79 1.63
C GLY A 186 -15.12 -5.28 1.38
N GLU A 187 -14.56 -4.51 2.32
CA GLU A 187 -14.25 -3.08 2.12
C GLU A 187 -12.92 -2.84 1.40
N ALA A 188 -11.93 -3.70 1.63
CA ALA A 188 -10.55 -3.59 1.15
C ALA A 188 -10.03 -4.95 0.63
N PHE A 189 -8.74 -5.01 0.26
CA PHE A 189 -8.10 -6.24 -0.23
C PHE A 189 -8.00 -7.34 0.83
N GLU A 190 -7.87 -6.93 2.10
CA GLU A 190 -7.72 -7.82 3.25
C GLU A 190 -8.78 -7.53 4.29
N PRO A 191 -9.07 -8.50 5.18
CA PRO A 191 -9.91 -8.23 6.32
C PRO A 191 -9.32 -7.15 7.23
N SER A 192 -10.14 -6.23 7.71
CA SER A 192 -9.81 -5.36 8.84
C SER A 192 -10.08 -6.08 10.15
N TYR A 193 -9.30 -5.77 11.20
CA TYR A 193 -9.36 -6.46 12.48
C TYR A 193 -9.54 -5.47 13.62
N LEU A 194 -10.42 -5.82 14.55
CA LEU A 194 -10.65 -5.05 15.77
C LEU A 194 -11.05 -5.95 16.93
N TRP A 195 -10.69 -5.51 18.13
CA TRP A 195 -11.06 -6.15 19.38
C TRP A 195 -12.19 -5.36 20.04
N LEU A 196 -13.29 -6.05 20.33
CA LEU A 196 -14.43 -5.50 21.07
C LEU A 196 -14.53 -6.14 22.45
N ASP A 197 -14.97 -5.38 23.45
CA ASP A 197 -15.26 -5.95 24.78
C ASP A 197 -16.61 -6.66 24.83
N GLU A 198 -17.00 -7.11 26.03
CA GLU A 198 -18.26 -7.82 26.28
C GLU A 198 -19.52 -6.96 26.00
N GLN A 199 -19.38 -5.64 25.97
CA GLN A 199 -20.43 -4.68 25.62
C GLN A 199 -20.40 -4.32 24.13
N GLN A 200 -19.49 -4.92 23.35
CA GLN A 200 -19.23 -4.59 21.95
C GLN A 200 -18.70 -3.15 21.76
N GLU A 201 -18.08 -2.59 22.80
CA GLU A 201 -17.33 -1.34 22.69
C GLU A 201 -15.91 -1.60 22.19
N LEU A 202 -15.31 -0.60 21.55
CA LEU A 202 -13.95 -0.73 21.06
C LEU A 202 -13.01 -1.00 22.23
N PHE A 203 -12.25 -2.09 22.17
CA PHE A 203 -11.23 -2.40 23.16
C PHE A 203 -9.83 -2.25 22.59
N ALA A 204 -9.58 -2.68 21.36
CA ALA A 204 -8.29 -2.45 20.74
C ALA A 204 -8.34 -2.44 19.22
N VAL A 205 -7.50 -1.60 18.64
CA VAL A 205 -7.04 -1.71 17.27
C VAL A 205 -5.53 -1.91 17.34
N ALA A 206 -5.02 -2.96 16.69
CA ALA A 206 -3.59 -3.24 16.67
C ALA A 206 -3.12 -3.38 15.22
N TYR A 207 -2.21 -2.51 14.79
CA TYR A 207 -1.74 -2.43 13.41
C TYR A 207 -0.25 -2.11 13.32
N GLY A 208 0.56 -3.09 12.92
CA GLY A 208 2.00 -2.94 12.80
C GLY A 208 2.63 -2.33 14.06
N TRP A 209 3.16 -1.12 13.91
CA TRP A 209 3.85 -0.35 14.95
C TRP A 209 2.93 0.66 15.66
N MET A 210 1.64 0.70 15.31
CA MET A 210 0.63 1.57 15.88
C MET A 210 -0.48 0.77 16.56
N GLY A 211 -1.18 1.39 17.49
CA GLY A 211 -2.35 0.78 18.10
C GLY A 211 -3.11 1.72 19.00
N LEU A 212 -4.33 1.32 19.34
CA LEU A 212 -5.23 2.02 20.23
C LEU A 212 -5.73 1.06 21.29
N ALA A 213 -5.69 1.46 22.56
CA ALA A 213 -6.29 0.73 23.67
C ALA A 213 -6.82 1.71 24.73
N PRO A 214 -7.82 1.31 25.55
CA PRO A 214 -8.30 2.11 26.66
C PRO A 214 -7.16 2.57 27.56
N LYS A 215 -7.26 3.78 28.11
CA LYS A 215 -6.27 4.30 29.06
C LYS A 215 -6.08 3.31 30.21
N GLY A 216 -4.84 2.89 30.42
CA GLY A 216 -4.43 1.89 31.41
C GLY A 216 -4.25 0.47 30.86
N TRP A 217 -4.78 0.15 29.67
CA TRP A 217 -4.75 -1.19 29.08
C TRP A 217 -3.74 -1.36 27.93
N GLN A 218 -2.88 -0.37 27.70
CA GLN A 218 -1.98 -0.29 26.55
C GLN A 218 -0.99 -1.46 26.47
N ASP A 219 -0.55 -1.96 27.63
CA ASP A 219 0.39 -3.10 27.73
C ASP A 219 -0.20 -4.43 27.23
N THR A 220 -1.52 -4.49 26.99
CA THR A 220 -2.18 -5.67 26.40
C THR A 220 -2.03 -5.75 24.89
N LEU A 221 -1.74 -4.63 24.21
CA LEU A 221 -1.70 -4.57 22.75
C LEU A 221 -0.75 -5.58 22.10
N PRO A 222 0.50 -5.78 22.58
CA PRO A 222 1.41 -6.75 21.96
C PRO A 222 0.85 -8.18 21.96
N ALA A 223 0.19 -8.59 23.04
CA ALA A 223 -0.39 -9.94 23.15
C ALA A 223 -1.62 -10.09 22.24
N LEU A 224 -2.50 -9.08 22.21
CA LEU A 224 -3.65 -9.05 21.30
C LEU A 224 -3.20 -9.04 19.84
N GLN A 225 -2.20 -8.26 19.50
CA GLN A 225 -1.65 -8.19 18.15
C GLN A 225 -1.02 -9.52 17.72
N ALA A 226 -0.24 -10.16 18.59
CA ALA A 226 0.33 -11.48 18.31
C ALA A 226 -0.78 -12.49 17.99
N ARG A 227 -1.86 -12.50 18.78
CA ARG A 227 -3.01 -13.37 18.54
C ARG A 227 -3.75 -13.04 17.24
N GLN A 228 -3.90 -11.77 16.90
CA GLN A 228 -4.48 -11.33 15.63
C GLN A 228 -3.64 -11.76 14.43
N ASN A 229 -2.31 -11.63 14.53
CA ASN A 229 -1.38 -11.99 13.45
C ASN A 229 -1.44 -13.48 13.11
N GLU A 230 -1.76 -14.35 14.07
CA GLU A 230 -2.03 -15.78 13.80
C GLU A 230 -3.21 -15.95 12.84
N PHE A 231 -4.32 -15.25 13.07
CA PHE A 231 -5.50 -15.31 12.18
C PHE A 231 -5.26 -14.66 10.82
N GLN A 232 -4.43 -13.61 10.76
CA GLN A 232 -3.99 -13.02 9.50
C GLN A 232 -3.16 -14.03 8.70
N ALA A 233 -2.18 -14.67 9.32
CA ALA A 233 -1.39 -15.72 8.68
C ALA A 233 -2.28 -16.88 8.19
N ASP A 234 -3.22 -17.35 9.01
CA ASP A 234 -4.17 -18.41 8.66
C ASP A 234 -5.00 -18.07 7.43
N HIS A 235 -5.43 -16.82 7.30
CA HIS A 235 -6.17 -16.34 6.14
C HIS A 235 -5.33 -16.48 4.86
N HIS A 236 -4.07 -16.04 4.86
CA HIS A 236 -3.19 -16.19 3.70
C HIS A 236 -2.85 -17.65 3.39
N ARG A 237 -2.70 -18.51 4.40
CA ARG A 237 -2.48 -19.95 4.22
C ARG A 237 -3.68 -20.63 3.58
N GLN A 238 -4.89 -20.23 4.00
CA GLN A 238 -6.12 -20.72 3.40
C GLN A 238 -6.21 -20.31 1.92
N LEU A 239 -6.00 -19.02 1.61
CA LEU A 239 -5.99 -18.53 0.22
C LEU A 239 -4.94 -19.26 -0.62
N ALA A 240 -3.75 -19.52 -0.07
CA ALA A 240 -2.72 -20.28 -0.77
C ALA A 240 -3.13 -21.71 -1.07
N SER A 241 -3.77 -22.40 -0.12
CA SER A 241 -4.29 -23.75 -0.33
C SER A 241 -5.41 -23.81 -1.37
N GLU A 242 -6.22 -22.77 -1.48
CA GLU A 242 -7.38 -22.72 -2.38
C GLU A 242 -7.01 -22.28 -3.79
N LEU A 243 -6.04 -21.37 -3.94
CA LEU A 243 -5.77 -20.65 -5.19
C LEU A 243 -4.45 -21.04 -5.87
N THR A 244 -3.65 -21.91 -5.24
CA THR A 244 -2.42 -22.44 -5.85
C THR A 244 -2.72 -23.70 -6.65
N HIS A 245 -2.46 -23.68 -7.96
CA HIS A 245 -2.62 -24.85 -8.80
C HIS A 245 -1.27 -25.53 -9.04
N ALA A 246 -1.15 -26.78 -8.60
CA ALA A 246 0.08 -27.56 -8.78
C ALA A 246 0.20 -28.11 -10.21
N LEU A 247 1.44 -28.14 -10.71
CA LEU A 247 1.83 -28.82 -11.94
C LEU A 247 2.69 -30.04 -11.59
N PRO A 248 2.68 -31.09 -12.41
CA PRO A 248 3.64 -32.19 -12.28
C PRO A 248 5.08 -31.70 -12.47
N THR A 249 6.06 -32.54 -12.13
CA THR A 249 7.49 -32.22 -12.32
C THR A 249 7.82 -31.81 -13.76
N GLU A 250 7.21 -32.48 -14.74
CA GLU A 250 7.38 -32.17 -16.16
C GLU A 250 6.06 -31.72 -16.77
N TRP A 251 6.06 -30.56 -17.41
CA TRP A 251 4.88 -29.99 -18.07
C TRP A 251 5.28 -29.10 -19.24
N CYS A 252 4.29 -28.74 -20.08
CA CYS A 252 4.46 -27.83 -21.20
C CYS A 252 3.42 -26.72 -21.22
N ILE A 253 3.78 -25.59 -21.85
CA ILE A 253 2.84 -24.52 -22.22
C ILE A 253 2.99 -24.16 -23.70
N GLY A 254 1.87 -24.14 -24.42
CA GLY A 254 1.83 -23.77 -25.84
C GLY A 254 0.63 -24.33 -26.61
N PRO A 255 0.39 -23.87 -27.84
CA PRO A 255 1.19 -22.88 -28.57
C PRO A 255 1.01 -21.46 -28.02
N VAL A 256 2.07 -20.65 -27.97
CA VAL A 256 2.03 -19.24 -27.53
C VAL A 256 2.71 -18.32 -28.55
N ASN A 257 2.44 -17.02 -28.45
CA ASN A 257 3.35 -15.98 -28.95
C ASN A 257 4.42 -15.73 -27.87
N LEU A 258 5.65 -16.17 -28.08
CA LEU A 258 6.73 -15.99 -27.11
C LEU A 258 7.39 -14.62 -27.29
N LEU A 259 7.49 -13.83 -26.22
CA LEU A 259 8.31 -12.62 -26.20
C LEU A 259 9.79 -12.97 -26.05
N ASP A 260 10.54 -12.81 -27.13
CA ASP A 260 12.00 -12.79 -27.11
C ASP A 260 12.45 -11.40 -26.64
N VAL A 261 12.67 -11.27 -25.32
CA VAL A 261 13.04 -10.00 -24.67
C VAL A 261 14.40 -9.48 -25.15
N ASP A 262 15.34 -10.37 -25.48
CA ASP A 262 16.66 -9.96 -25.98
C ASP A 262 16.52 -9.34 -27.38
N ALA A 263 15.78 -9.98 -28.28
CA ALA A 263 15.55 -9.46 -29.63
C ALA A 263 14.48 -8.36 -29.71
N GLY A 264 13.62 -8.22 -28.69
CA GLY A 264 12.53 -7.25 -28.66
C GLY A 264 11.43 -7.56 -29.68
N ARG A 265 11.05 -8.83 -29.85
CA ARG A 265 10.04 -9.29 -30.82
C ARG A 265 9.24 -10.49 -30.32
N LEU A 266 8.05 -10.68 -30.90
CA LEU A 266 7.27 -11.89 -30.69
C LEU A 266 7.66 -13.00 -31.67
N LEU A 267 7.74 -14.23 -31.17
CA LEU A 267 7.92 -15.46 -31.91
C LEU A 267 6.61 -16.27 -31.85
N PRO A 268 5.89 -16.43 -32.97
CA PRO A 268 4.60 -17.13 -32.95
C PRO A 268 4.75 -18.64 -32.91
N ASN A 269 3.72 -19.32 -32.41
CA ASN A 269 3.59 -20.80 -32.39
C ASN A 269 4.76 -21.50 -31.69
N MET A 270 5.10 -21.00 -30.51
CA MET A 270 6.17 -21.52 -29.66
C MET A 270 5.62 -22.39 -28.55
N THR A 271 6.46 -23.24 -27.99
CA THR A 271 6.17 -24.09 -26.83
C THR A 271 7.37 -24.06 -25.90
N VAL A 272 7.08 -24.06 -24.59
CA VAL A 272 8.08 -24.14 -23.53
C VAL A 272 7.82 -25.43 -22.75
N ARG A 273 8.86 -26.25 -22.58
CA ARG A 273 8.86 -27.41 -21.68
C ARG A 273 9.59 -27.04 -20.40
N VAL A 274 9.01 -27.46 -19.28
CA VAL A 274 9.56 -27.27 -17.94
C VAL A 274 9.78 -28.63 -17.31
N ASP A 275 10.94 -28.78 -16.65
CA ASP A 275 11.33 -29.91 -15.84
C ASP A 275 11.81 -29.40 -14.48
N ASP A 276 11.17 -29.85 -13.41
CA ASP A 276 11.44 -29.49 -12.02
C ASP A 276 11.54 -27.96 -11.80
N GLY A 277 10.56 -27.22 -12.30
CA GLY A 277 10.48 -25.77 -12.18
C GLY A 277 11.52 -24.99 -13.00
N HIS A 278 12.31 -25.66 -13.83
CA HIS A 278 13.28 -25.06 -14.75
C HIS A 278 12.88 -25.31 -16.20
N ILE A 279 13.10 -24.32 -17.06
CA ILE A 279 12.86 -24.45 -18.49
C ILE A 279 13.88 -25.43 -19.05
N SER A 280 13.42 -26.52 -19.65
CA SER A 280 14.27 -27.56 -20.24
C SER A 280 14.39 -27.43 -21.75
N ASP A 281 13.33 -26.94 -22.43
CA ASP A 281 13.36 -26.71 -23.87
C ASP A 281 12.42 -25.56 -24.29
N VAL A 282 12.80 -24.84 -25.33
CA VAL A 282 12.03 -23.73 -25.93
C VAL A 282 12.16 -23.80 -27.43
N GLY A 283 11.04 -23.91 -28.14
CA GLY A 283 11.09 -24.09 -29.58
C GLY A 283 9.73 -23.91 -30.26
N ARG A 284 9.73 -24.09 -31.59
CA ARG A 284 8.48 -24.17 -32.35
C ARG A 284 7.66 -25.32 -31.79
N ASN A 285 6.34 -25.16 -31.76
CA ASN A 285 5.41 -26.15 -31.21
C ASN A 285 5.60 -27.57 -31.77
N SER A 286 6.01 -27.71 -33.04
CA SER A 286 6.28 -29.01 -33.66
C SER A 286 7.61 -29.66 -33.27
N HIS A 287 8.49 -28.98 -32.55
CA HIS A 287 9.84 -29.43 -32.22
C HIS A 287 10.07 -29.73 -30.74
N VAL A 288 9.22 -29.20 -29.86
CA VAL A 288 9.30 -29.47 -28.41
C VAL A 288 8.49 -30.71 -28.09
N ASP A 289 9.13 -31.72 -27.50
CA ASP A 289 8.45 -32.97 -27.12
C ASP A 289 7.67 -32.80 -25.80
N CYS A 290 6.34 -32.83 -25.93
CA CYS A 290 5.38 -32.75 -24.83
C CYS A 290 4.48 -33.99 -24.76
N ASN A 291 4.87 -35.10 -25.40
CA ASN A 291 4.03 -36.30 -25.44
C ASN A 291 3.83 -36.88 -24.04
N GLY A 292 2.58 -37.03 -23.63
CA GLY A 292 2.21 -37.57 -22.31
C GLY A 292 2.41 -36.60 -21.14
N LEU A 293 2.80 -35.35 -21.40
CA LEU A 293 2.94 -34.32 -20.36
C LEU A 293 1.64 -33.52 -20.18
N THR A 294 1.43 -32.98 -18.98
CA THR A 294 0.41 -31.95 -18.75
C THR A 294 0.73 -30.74 -19.62
N ARG A 295 -0.27 -30.23 -20.33
CA ARG A 295 -0.13 -29.12 -21.26
C ARG A 295 -1.09 -27.99 -20.90
N LEU A 296 -0.53 -26.82 -20.62
CA LEU A 296 -1.28 -25.58 -20.48
C LEU A 296 -1.48 -24.97 -21.87
N ASP A 297 -2.71 -24.62 -22.18
CA ASP A 297 -3.04 -23.93 -23.41
C ASP A 297 -2.69 -22.44 -23.30
N GLY A 298 -2.03 -21.93 -24.33
CA GLY A 298 -1.67 -20.52 -24.45
C GLY A 298 -2.05 -19.92 -25.80
N GLU A 299 -2.91 -20.60 -26.56
CA GLU A 299 -3.29 -20.18 -27.90
C GLU A 299 -3.82 -18.75 -27.89
N GLY A 300 -3.37 -17.96 -28.87
CA GLY A 300 -3.75 -16.54 -29.02
C GLY A 300 -3.15 -15.59 -27.98
N ARG A 301 -2.39 -16.09 -26.99
CA ARG A 301 -1.84 -15.28 -25.89
C ARG A 301 -0.31 -15.13 -26.00
N THR A 302 0.22 -14.15 -25.29
CA THR A 302 1.66 -13.86 -25.27
C THR A 302 2.30 -14.39 -24.00
N LEU A 303 3.35 -15.20 -24.12
CA LEU A 303 4.15 -15.68 -23.00
C LEU A 303 5.41 -14.83 -22.87
N MET A 304 5.71 -14.34 -21.67
CA MET A 304 6.90 -13.55 -21.38
C MET A 304 7.47 -13.87 -19.99
N PRO A 305 8.75 -13.53 -19.70
CA PRO A 305 9.26 -13.62 -18.33
C PRO A 305 8.39 -12.82 -17.36
N GLY A 306 8.28 -13.27 -16.11
CA GLY A 306 7.56 -12.55 -15.07
C GLY A 306 8.19 -11.19 -14.75
N LEU A 307 7.38 -10.28 -14.24
CA LEU A 307 7.78 -8.90 -13.94
C LEU A 307 8.55 -8.81 -12.61
N TRP A 308 9.40 -7.80 -12.51
CA TRP A 308 10.19 -7.48 -11.32
C TRP A 308 9.84 -6.07 -10.82
N ASP A 309 9.51 -5.95 -9.53
CA ASP A 309 9.41 -4.67 -8.84
C ASP A 309 10.66 -4.44 -7.98
N MET A 310 11.45 -3.42 -8.30
CA MET A 310 12.74 -3.17 -7.67
C MET A 310 12.68 -2.25 -6.44
N HIS A 311 11.48 -1.78 -6.07
CA HIS A 311 11.29 -0.96 -4.88
C HIS A 311 9.95 -1.27 -4.21
N ALA A 312 9.97 -2.26 -3.32
CA ALA A 312 8.82 -2.63 -2.51
C ALA A 312 9.11 -2.50 -1.00
N HIS A 313 8.04 -2.47 -0.21
CA HIS A 313 8.05 -2.61 1.24
C HIS A 313 7.11 -3.75 1.63
N VAL A 314 7.65 -4.96 1.62
CA VAL A 314 6.84 -6.18 1.54
C VAL A 314 6.10 -6.46 2.85
N SER A 315 4.80 -6.62 2.73
CA SER A 315 3.92 -7.26 3.68
C SER A 315 3.45 -8.62 3.16
N ILE A 316 2.78 -9.41 4.01
CA ILE A 316 2.25 -10.72 3.62
C ILE A 316 1.15 -10.59 2.55
N GLY A 317 0.37 -9.50 2.59
CA GLY A 317 -0.72 -9.22 1.66
C GLY A 317 -0.29 -8.88 0.24
N ASP A 318 0.87 -8.23 0.11
CA ASP A 318 1.38 -7.78 -1.19
C ASP A 318 1.67 -8.94 -2.15
N GLY A 319 1.88 -10.15 -1.61
CA GLY A 319 2.13 -11.35 -2.41
C GLY A 319 1.01 -11.66 -3.39
N LEU A 320 -0.25 -11.57 -2.94
CA LEU A 320 -1.44 -11.83 -3.77
C LEU A 320 -1.57 -10.79 -4.89
N LEU A 321 -1.44 -9.50 -4.56
CA LEU A 321 -1.52 -8.40 -5.52
C LEU A 321 -0.41 -8.51 -6.59
N ASN A 322 0.83 -8.76 -6.16
CA ASN A 322 1.96 -8.92 -7.05
C ASN A 322 1.78 -10.10 -8.02
N VAL A 323 1.43 -11.28 -7.50
CA VAL A 323 1.24 -12.48 -8.34
C VAL A 323 0.07 -12.30 -9.30
N ALA A 324 -1.03 -11.66 -8.87
CA ALA A 324 -2.17 -11.33 -9.74
C ALA A 324 -1.79 -10.34 -10.86
N ALA A 325 -0.89 -9.40 -10.58
CA ALA A 325 -0.36 -8.45 -11.56
C ALA A 325 0.78 -9.01 -12.42
N GLY A 326 1.18 -10.28 -12.24
CA GLY A 326 2.26 -10.91 -13.01
C GLY A 326 3.67 -10.57 -12.53
N VAL A 327 3.81 -10.03 -11.32
CA VAL A 327 5.08 -9.82 -10.64
C VAL A 327 5.51 -11.13 -9.98
N VAL A 328 6.73 -11.59 -10.29
CA VAL A 328 7.27 -12.86 -9.78
C VAL A 328 8.39 -12.66 -8.76
N ALA A 329 9.00 -11.48 -8.76
CA ALA A 329 10.06 -11.13 -7.83
C ALA A 329 9.98 -9.65 -7.45
N VAL A 330 10.35 -9.35 -6.21
CA VAL A 330 10.40 -8.00 -5.68
C VAL A 330 11.71 -7.79 -4.93
N ARG A 331 12.23 -6.56 -4.95
CA ARG A 331 13.30 -6.14 -4.04
C ARG A 331 12.71 -5.30 -2.92
N ASP A 332 12.78 -5.82 -1.71
CA ASP A 332 12.44 -5.07 -0.50
C ASP A 332 13.60 -4.12 -0.16
N LEU A 333 13.30 -2.83 -0.06
CA LEU A 333 14.31 -1.80 0.21
C LEU A 333 14.40 -1.36 1.66
N ALA A 334 13.39 -1.61 2.49
CA ALA A 334 13.46 -1.31 3.91
C ALA A 334 12.38 -2.08 4.68
N ASN A 335 12.81 -2.99 5.53
CA ASN A 335 11.93 -3.73 6.43
C ASN A 335 12.65 -4.10 7.72
N ASP A 336 11.87 -4.59 8.68
CA ASP A 336 12.44 -5.30 9.82
C ASP A 336 12.95 -6.68 9.37
N HIS A 337 14.14 -7.07 9.83
CA HIS A 337 14.78 -8.31 9.39
C HIS A 337 13.98 -9.55 9.75
N ASP A 338 13.59 -9.69 11.02
CA ASP A 338 12.95 -10.91 11.50
C ASP A 338 11.59 -11.07 10.84
N ARG A 339 10.83 -9.97 10.71
CA ARG A 339 9.57 -9.94 9.98
C ARG A 339 9.76 -10.33 8.51
N LEU A 340 10.71 -9.73 7.81
CA LEU A 340 10.92 -9.98 6.38
C LEU A 340 11.40 -11.40 6.12
N MET A 341 12.27 -11.96 6.97
CA MET A 341 12.73 -13.34 6.84
C MET A 341 11.59 -14.33 7.07
N ALA A 342 10.67 -14.04 8.00
CA ALA A 342 9.47 -14.85 8.21
C ALA A 342 8.56 -14.84 6.97
N ILE A 343 8.22 -13.66 6.44
CA ILE A 343 7.40 -13.53 5.22
C ILE A 343 8.08 -14.24 4.04
N ARG A 344 9.38 -14.02 3.85
CA ARG A 344 10.17 -14.66 2.79
C ARG A 344 10.16 -16.18 2.89
N ALA A 345 10.30 -16.73 4.09
CA ALA A 345 10.24 -18.19 4.29
C ALA A 345 8.84 -18.76 3.95
N GLN A 346 7.77 -18.07 4.36
CA GLN A 346 6.39 -18.47 4.07
C GLN A 346 6.07 -18.43 2.57
N MET A 347 6.52 -17.38 1.85
CA MET A 347 6.34 -17.28 0.41
C MET A 347 7.19 -18.30 -0.36
N ALA A 348 8.45 -18.50 0.05
CA ALA A 348 9.35 -19.45 -0.60
C ALA A 348 8.86 -20.91 -0.47
N SER A 349 8.33 -21.28 0.69
CA SER A 349 7.75 -22.62 0.92
C SER A 349 6.43 -22.84 0.18
N GLY A 350 5.76 -21.76 -0.26
CA GLY A 350 4.39 -21.81 -0.78
C GLY A 350 3.32 -21.94 0.30
N GLU A 351 3.68 -21.75 1.57
CA GLU A 351 2.71 -21.65 2.67
C GLU A 351 1.76 -20.47 2.47
N VAL A 352 2.26 -19.37 1.89
CA VAL A 352 1.45 -18.24 1.42
C VAL A 352 1.78 -17.91 -0.03
N ILE A 353 0.81 -17.32 -0.76
CA ILE A 353 1.03 -16.83 -2.13
C ILE A 353 1.91 -15.59 -2.07
N GLY A 354 2.96 -15.56 -2.90
CA GLY A 354 3.77 -14.38 -3.04
C GLY A 354 4.86 -14.51 -4.08
N THR A 355 5.86 -13.66 -3.98
CA THR A 355 6.96 -13.48 -4.94
C THR A 355 8.28 -13.95 -4.36
N ASP A 356 9.31 -14.03 -5.19
CA ASP A 356 10.69 -14.10 -4.70
C ASP A 356 11.12 -12.75 -4.14
N ILE A 357 11.48 -12.72 -2.86
CA ILE A 357 11.92 -11.50 -2.17
C ILE A 357 13.44 -11.42 -2.18
N HIS A 358 13.96 -10.35 -2.77
CA HIS A 358 15.34 -9.92 -2.68
C HIS A 358 15.47 -8.84 -1.61
N VAL A 359 16.42 -9.02 -0.70
CA VAL A 359 16.50 -8.25 0.55
C VAL A 359 17.52 -7.12 0.43
N SER A 360 17.23 -5.97 1.05
CA SER A 360 18.19 -4.89 1.25
C SER A 360 18.26 -4.53 2.73
N GLY A 361 19.47 -4.32 3.24
CA GLY A 361 19.66 -3.81 4.59
C GLY A 361 19.21 -2.36 4.62
N PHE A 362 18.73 -1.89 5.76
CA PHE A 362 18.32 -0.50 5.93
C PHE A 362 19.02 0.13 7.14
N ILE A 363 19.66 1.28 6.91
CA ILE A 363 20.35 2.07 7.93
C ILE A 363 19.96 3.54 7.78
N ASP A 364 19.51 4.15 8.86
CA ASP A 364 19.42 5.61 8.99
C ASP A 364 20.12 6.07 10.26
N GLN A 365 20.45 7.36 10.33
CA GLN A 365 20.98 7.94 11.56
C GLN A 365 19.83 8.36 12.47
N ARG A 366 19.95 8.08 13.78
CA ARG A 366 18.96 8.54 14.76
C ARG A 366 18.85 10.06 14.70
N SER A 367 17.64 10.53 14.41
CA SER A 367 17.28 11.94 14.40
C SER A 367 15.76 12.08 14.54
N PRO A 368 15.23 13.29 14.82
CA PRO A 368 13.78 13.55 14.78
C PRO A 368 13.11 13.25 13.43
N PHE A 369 13.91 13.12 12.36
CA PHE A 369 13.44 12.85 10.99
C PHE A 369 13.78 11.44 10.51
N ALA A 370 14.32 10.59 11.40
CA ALA A 370 14.72 9.24 11.03
C ALA A 370 13.54 8.43 10.49
N ALA A 371 13.84 7.52 9.57
CA ALA A 371 12.85 6.58 9.05
C ALA A 371 12.21 5.75 10.19
N PRO A 372 10.93 5.31 10.02
CA PRO A 372 10.18 4.64 11.07
C PRO A 372 10.51 3.14 11.19
N THR A 373 11.38 2.64 10.32
CA THR A 373 11.71 1.22 10.16
C THR A 373 13.22 1.03 10.09
N GLY A 374 13.66 -0.19 10.37
CA GLY A 374 15.06 -0.60 10.36
C GLY A 374 15.89 -0.08 11.54
N ARG A 375 17.21 -0.30 11.47
CA ARG A 375 18.14 0.01 12.56
C ARG A 375 18.61 1.46 12.46
N LEU A 376 18.57 2.18 13.60
CA LEU A 376 19.00 3.58 13.69
C LEU A 376 20.38 3.68 14.34
N ALA A 377 21.37 4.16 13.60
CA ALA A 377 22.73 4.38 14.08
C ALA A 377 22.84 5.66 14.92
N GLU A 378 23.47 5.58 16.09
CA GLU A 378 23.78 6.75 16.93
C GLU A 378 25.11 7.41 16.51
N SER A 379 26.02 6.60 15.98
CA SER A 379 27.37 6.99 15.57
C SER A 379 27.81 6.28 14.28
N LEU A 380 28.93 6.72 13.69
CA LEU A 380 29.52 6.03 12.53
C LEU A 380 29.93 4.61 12.90
N ASP A 381 30.50 4.40 14.09
CA ASP A 381 30.90 3.06 14.55
C ASP A 381 29.68 2.13 14.65
N ASP A 382 28.53 2.64 15.11
CA ASP A 382 27.28 1.86 15.12
C ASP A 382 26.82 1.54 13.70
N ALA A 383 26.90 2.50 12.77
CA ALA A 383 26.54 2.26 11.37
C ALA A 383 27.45 1.20 10.71
N LEU A 384 28.75 1.23 10.99
CA LEU A 384 29.70 0.20 10.54
C LEU A 384 29.41 -1.17 11.16
N ALA A 385 29.06 -1.22 12.44
CA ALA A 385 28.64 -2.46 13.10
C ALA A 385 27.33 -3.02 12.52
N MET A 386 26.40 -2.15 12.11
CA MET A 386 25.19 -2.56 11.40
C MET A 386 25.48 -3.12 10.01
N ILE A 387 26.46 -2.56 9.29
CA ILE A 387 26.92 -3.08 7.99
C ILE A 387 27.48 -4.50 8.16
N GLU A 388 28.34 -4.72 9.16
CA GLU A 388 28.84 -6.07 9.48
C GLU A 388 27.69 -7.03 9.80
N TRP A 389 26.72 -6.60 10.61
CA TRP A 389 25.57 -7.42 10.98
C TRP A 389 24.75 -7.88 9.76
N TYR A 390 24.57 -7.02 8.76
CA TYR A 390 23.91 -7.37 7.49
C TYR A 390 24.80 -8.29 6.63
N ALA A 391 26.11 -8.04 6.58
CA ALA A 391 27.06 -8.87 5.84
C ALA A 391 27.11 -10.31 6.38
N GLU A 392 27.11 -10.50 7.70
CA GLU A 392 27.01 -11.80 8.37
C GLU A 392 25.72 -12.58 8.05
N ARG A 393 24.73 -11.91 7.44
CA ARG A 393 23.40 -12.46 7.09
C ARG A 393 23.16 -12.48 5.58
N ASP A 394 24.23 -12.41 4.79
CA ASP A 394 24.21 -12.53 3.33
C ASP A 394 23.30 -11.50 2.62
N TYR A 395 23.15 -10.30 3.20
CA TYR A 395 22.47 -9.22 2.50
C TYR A 395 23.33 -8.76 1.31
N PRO A 396 22.77 -8.64 0.09
CA PRO A 396 23.52 -8.20 -1.08
C PRO A 396 23.65 -6.67 -1.19
N HIS A 397 22.75 -5.94 -0.52
CA HIS A 397 22.59 -4.49 -0.67
C HIS A 397 22.35 -3.83 0.68
N ILE A 398 22.79 -2.58 0.83
CA ILE A 398 22.40 -1.70 1.94
C ILE A 398 21.84 -0.40 1.39
N LYS A 399 20.62 -0.08 1.80
CA LYS A 399 19.95 1.22 1.62
C LYS A 399 20.27 2.13 2.79
N ILE A 400 20.77 3.33 2.50
CA ILE A 400 20.86 4.42 3.48
C ILE A 400 19.78 5.49 3.23
N TYR A 401 19.51 6.29 4.27
CA TYR A 401 18.42 7.26 4.24
C TYR A 401 18.86 8.71 4.54
N SER A 402 17.92 9.66 4.41
CA SER A 402 18.22 11.09 4.38
C SER A 402 18.78 11.67 5.70
N SER A 403 18.70 10.98 6.84
CA SER A 403 19.20 11.52 8.11
C SER A 403 20.69 11.27 8.34
N ILE A 404 21.31 10.39 7.55
CA ILE A 404 22.74 10.10 7.62
C ILE A 404 23.56 11.38 7.49
N THR A 405 24.61 11.52 8.29
CA THR A 405 25.56 12.62 8.18
C THR A 405 26.36 12.46 6.88
N PRO A 406 26.47 13.46 5.98
CA PRO A 406 27.14 13.31 4.68
C PRO A 406 28.56 12.73 4.74
N ASP A 407 29.34 13.07 5.77
CA ASP A 407 30.71 12.58 5.93
C ASP A 407 30.79 11.09 6.34
N TRP A 408 29.66 10.47 6.70
CA TRP A 408 29.59 9.03 6.96
C TRP A 408 29.46 8.22 5.66
N VAL A 409 28.99 8.83 4.56
CA VAL A 409 28.70 8.10 3.32
C VAL A 409 29.92 7.38 2.78
N LYS A 410 31.04 8.10 2.62
CA LYS A 410 32.28 7.49 2.12
C LYS A 410 32.79 6.32 2.96
N PRO A 411 32.98 6.42 4.30
CA PRO A 411 33.43 5.28 5.10
C PRO A 411 32.40 4.13 5.11
N MET A 412 31.09 4.43 5.12
CA MET A 412 30.06 3.39 5.00
C MET A 412 30.15 2.66 3.66
N ALA A 413 30.25 3.38 2.54
CA ALA A 413 30.40 2.80 1.21
C ALA A 413 31.63 1.89 1.12
N GLN A 414 32.77 2.33 1.68
CA GLN A 414 33.99 1.54 1.74
C GLN A 414 33.81 0.23 2.52
N ALA A 415 33.11 0.27 3.66
CA ALA A 415 32.81 -0.94 4.43
C ALA A 415 31.86 -1.87 3.67
N ILE A 416 30.77 -1.34 3.11
CA ILE A 416 29.78 -2.07 2.30
C ILE A 416 30.46 -2.81 1.13
N HIS A 417 31.25 -2.09 0.33
CA HIS A 417 32.00 -2.67 -0.78
C HIS A 417 33.06 -3.67 -0.32
N GLY A 418 33.63 -3.49 0.89
CA GLY A 418 34.56 -4.43 1.50
C GLY A 418 33.98 -5.83 1.71
N HIS A 419 32.66 -5.94 1.89
CA HIS A 419 31.92 -7.20 1.97
C HIS A 419 31.32 -7.65 0.62
N GLY A 420 31.60 -6.94 -0.48
CA GLY A 420 31.02 -7.22 -1.79
C GLY A 420 29.53 -6.86 -1.92
N MET A 421 28.98 -6.12 -0.96
CA MET A 421 27.62 -5.56 -1.03
C MET A 421 27.62 -4.27 -1.85
N THR A 422 26.44 -3.79 -2.26
CA THR A 422 26.29 -2.47 -2.89
C THR A 422 25.55 -1.46 -2.00
N LEU A 423 25.85 -0.18 -2.20
CA LEU A 423 25.24 0.95 -1.51
C LEU A 423 24.17 1.62 -2.39
N SER A 424 22.98 1.74 -1.85
CA SER A 424 21.81 2.35 -2.48
C SER A 424 21.15 3.36 -1.53
N GLY A 425 20.21 4.16 -2.02
CA GLY A 425 19.23 4.82 -1.15
C GLY A 425 18.91 6.27 -1.48
N HIS A 426 18.41 6.97 -0.46
CA HIS A 426 18.18 8.41 -0.54
C HIS A 426 19.51 9.15 -0.44
N ILE A 427 19.55 10.35 -1.02
CA ILE A 427 20.69 11.24 -0.81
C ILE A 427 20.55 11.89 0.58
N PRO A 428 21.59 11.83 1.44
CA PRO A 428 21.58 12.52 2.72
C PRO A 428 21.33 14.03 2.60
N SER A 429 20.61 14.60 3.57
CA SER A 429 20.39 16.05 3.61
C SER A 429 21.71 16.79 3.80
N GLY A 430 21.92 17.86 3.01
CA GLY A 430 23.20 18.57 2.92
C GLY A 430 24.25 17.93 1.99
N MET A 431 23.87 16.91 1.20
CA MET A 431 24.72 16.25 0.21
C MET A 431 24.08 16.34 -1.19
N THR A 432 24.90 16.46 -2.24
CA THR A 432 24.43 16.33 -3.63
C THR A 432 24.50 14.87 -4.09
N ALA A 433 23.65 14.49 -5.04
CA ALA A 433 23.71 13.15 -5.64
C ALA A 433 25.06 12.92 -6.34
N GLU A 434 25.63 13.94 -6.98
CA GLU A 434 26.96 13.88 -7.57
C GLU A 434 28.03 13.48 -6.54
N ARG A 435 28.02 14.11 -5.36
CA ARG A 435 28.95 13.75 -4.28
C ARG A 435 28.71 12.32 -3.81
N ALA A 436 27.46 11.91 -3.64
CA ALA A 436 27.11 10.55 -3.19
C ALA A 436 27.66 9.48 -4.15
N VAL A 437 27.49 9.66 -5.46
CA VAL A 437 28.03 8.75 -6.48
C VAL A 437 29.56 8.75 -6.48
N ARG A 438 30.21 9.91 -6.32
CA ARG A 438 31.67 9.98 -6.20
C ARG A 438 32.19 9.29 -4.93
N GLU A 439 31.39 9.24 -3.87
CA GLU A 439 31.73 8.66 -2.58
C GLU A 439 31.33 7.19 -2.42
N GLY A 440 30.63 6.61 -3.40
CA GLY A 440 30.44 5.16 -3.51
C GLY A 440 29.00 4.68 -3.59
N PHE A 441 28.02 5.54 -3.90
CA PHE A 441 26.69 5.07 -4.26
C PHE A 441 26.73 4.27 -5.57
N ASP A 442 26.18 3.05 -5.53
CA ASP A 442 25.96 2.20 -6.69
C ASP A 442 24.57 2.43 -7.30
N GLU A 443 23.63 2.95 -6.51
CA GLU A 443 22.26 3.18 -6.94
C GLU A 443 21.62 4.38 -6.24
N ILE A 444 20.82 5.15 -6.98
CA ILE A 444 20.01 6.24 -6.44
C ILE A 444 18.54 5.85 -6.49
N GLN A 445 17.88 5.98 -5.33
CA GLN A 445 16.44 5.78 -5.19
C GLN A 445 15.70 7.09 -5.41
N HIS A 446 14.64 7.02 -6.21
CA HIS A 446 13.69 8.08 -6.55
C HIS A 446 14.23 9.17 -7.47
N ILE A 447 13.47 9.50 -8.53
CA ILE A 447 13.84 10.52 -9.51
C ILE A 447 13.92 11.93 -8.89
N ASN A 448 13.19 12.22 -7.82
CA ASN A 448 13.31 13.52 -7.14
C ASN A 448 14.73 13.74 -6.57
N MET A 449 15.43 12.68 -6.13
CA MET A 449 16.81 12.78 -5.63
C MET A 449 17.80 13.16 -6.75
N VAL A 450 17.53 12.73 -7.98
CA VAL A 450 18.28 13.18 -9.17
C VAL A 450 18.08 14.67 -9.42
N PHE A 451 16.85 15.19 -9.27
CA PHE A 451 16.57 16.62 -9.45
C PHE A 451 17.13 17.49 -8.32
N LEU A 452 17.06 17.02 -7.08
CA LEU A 452 17.59 17.74 -5.92
C LEU A 452 19.10 17.98 -6.00
N ASN A 453 19.83 17.20 -6.82
CA ASN A 453 21.23 17.49 -7.16
C ASN A 453 21.44 18.92 -7.70
N PHE A 454 20.45 19.43 -8.43
CA PHE A 454 20.50 20.75 -9.08
C PHE A 454 19.67 21.79 -8.34
N LEU A 455 18.60 21.37 -7.67
CA LEU A 455 17.59 22.27 -7.08
C LEU A 455 17.80 22.56 -5.60
N ALA A 456 18.36 21.62 -4.83
CA ALA A 456 18.55 21.83 -3.39
C ALA A 456 19.82 22.62 -3.11
N GLY A 457 19.69 23.70 -2.33
CA GLY A 457 20.81 24.48 -1.83
C GLY A 457 21.33 23.96 -0.47
N PRO A 458 22.50 24.44 0.00
CA PRO A 458 23.11 24.01 1.26
C PRO A 458 22.28 24.28 2.53
N LYS A 459 21.21 25.09 2.42
CA LYS A 459 20.33 25.45 3.53
C LYS A 459 18.99 24.70 3.51
N ASP A 460 18.72 23.98 2.42
CA ASP A 460 17.47 23.25 2.26
C ASP A 460 17.54 21.92 3.00
N ASP A 461 16.64 21.72 3.95
CA ASP A 461 16.56 20.44 4.66
C ASP A 461 15.66 19.46 3.91
N THR A 462 16.28 18.62 3.07
CA THR A 462 15.60 17.63 2.24
C THR A 462 15.01 16.46 3.03
N ARG A 463 15.16 16.42 4.37
CA ARG A 463 14.42 15.48 5.23
C ARG A 463 12.94 15.88 5.37
N THR A 464 12.61 17.14 5.12
CA THR A 464 11.25 17.68 5.24
C THR A 464 10.47 17.55 3.92
N PRO A 465 9.14 17.86 3.89
CA PRO A 465 8.36 17.91 2.65
C PRO A 465 8.88 18.92 1.59
N LEU A 466 9.82 19.79 1.96
CA LEU A 466 10.52 20.69 1.04
C LEU A 466 11.12 19.94 -0.16
N ARG A 467 11.61 18.70 0.06
CA ARG A 467 12.22 17.86 -1.00
C ARG A 467 11.27 17.58 -2.17
N PHE A 468 9.97 17.60 -1.93
CA PHE A 468 8.94 17.39 -2.94
C PHE A 468 8.51 18.72 -3.55
N ARG A 469 8.25 19.73 -2.71
CA ARG A 469 7.88 21.09 -3.15
C ARG A 469 8.91 21.71 -4.09
N LEU A 470 10.20 21.64 -3.75
CA LEU A 470 11.26 22.19 -4.60
C LEU A 470 11.23 21.60 -6.02
N VAL A 471 11.03 20.29 -6.13
CA VAL A 471 10.97 19.61 -7.42
C VAL A 471 9.68 19.95 -8.14
N ALA A 472 8.53 19.94 -7.45
CA ALA A 472 7.23 20.30 -8.01
C ALA A 472 7.24 21.73 -8.61
N GLU A 473 7.85 22.69 -7.91
CA GLU A 473 7.88 24.10 -8.27
C GLU A 473 8.94 24.43 -9.33
N GLN A 474 10.05 23.69 -9.40
CA GLN A 474 11.24 24.14 -10.15
C GLN A 474 11.76 23.14 -11.21
N ALA A 475 11.33 21.88 -11.21
CA ALA A 475 11.86 20.88 -12.17
C ALA A 475 11.57 21.27 -13.62
N ALA A 476 10.40 21.87 -13.91
CA ALA A 476 10.06 22.37 -15.24
C ALA A 476 11.03 23.45 -15.77
N ALA A 477 11.67 24.21 -14.89
CA ALA A 477 12.59 25.30 -15.25
C ALA A 477 14.05 24.85 -15.38
N LEU A 478 14.38 23.61 -14.96
CA LEU A 478 15.72 23.06 -15.09
C LEU A 478 16.05 22.80 -16.56
N ASP A 479 17.13 23.42 -17.06
CA ASP A 479 17.65 23.13 -18.39
C ASP A 479 18.31 21.74 -18.43
N LEU A 480 17.56 20.75 -18.91
CA LEU A 480 18.02 19.38 -19.09
C LEU A 480 19.11 19.22 -20.16
N GLU A 481 19.36 20.25 -20.98
CA GLU A 481 20.43 20.26 -21.99
C GLU A 481 21.69 21.01 -21.51
N SER A 482 21.69 21.52 -20.29
CA SER A 482 22.86 22.19 -19.70
C SER A 482 24.05 21.24 -19.52
N ASP A 483 25.27 21.81 -19.55
CA ASP A 483 26.52 21.07 -19.31
C ASP A 483 26.51 20.36 -17.94
N ALA A 484 25.94 20.99 -16.91
CA ALA A 484 25.86 20.40 -15.56
C ALA A 484 25.04 19.10 -15.54
N VAL A 485 23.90 19.07 -16.24
CA VAL A 485 23.08 17.85 -16.38
C VAL A 485 23.82 16.79 -17.20
N ALA A 486 24.46 17.19 -18.30
CA ALA A 486 25.23 16.28 -19.14
C ALA A 486 26.41 15.65 -18.39
N GLU A 487 27.16 16.42 -17.60
CA GLU A 487 28.27 15.95 -16.77
C GLU A 487 27.80 14.98 -15.68
N PHE A 488 26.69 15.28 -15.01
CA PHE A 488 26.13 14.38 -14.00
C PHE A 488 25.66 13.05 -14.61
N ILE A 489 24.96 13.07 -15.74
CA ILE A 489 24.57 11.85 -16.47
C ILE A 489 25.80 11.05 -16.92
N ALA A 490 26.85 11.73 -17.39
CA ALA A 490 28.10 11.07 -17.75
C ALA A 490 28.78 10.42 -16.55
N LEU A 491 28.73 11.06 -15.36
CA LEU A 491 29.20 10.46 -14.11
C LEU A 491 28.42 9.18 -13.79
N LEU A 492 27.09 9.23 -13.77
CA LEU A 492 26.22 8.07 -13.51
C LEU A 492 26.57 6.90 -14.43
N ARG A 493 26.63 7.17 -15.73
CA ARG A 493 27.01 6.17 -16.75
C ARG A 493 28.40 5.61 -16.51
N SER A 494 29.38 6.46 -16.22
CA SER A 494 30.79 6.04 -16.03
C SER A 494 30.98 5.16 -14.80
N ARG A 495 30.12 5.33 -13.79
CA ARG A 495 30.12 4.56 -12.56
C ARG A 495 29.21 3.33 -12.63
N GLY A 496 28.40 3.19 -13.68
CA GLY A 496 27.38 2.17 -13.76
C GLY A 496 26.29 2.35 -12.70
N THR A 497 26.09 3.58 -12.20
CA THR A 497 25.11 3.86 -11.15
C THR A 497 23.71 3.57 -11.67
N VAL A 498 22.98 2.72 -10.95
CA VAL A 498 21.59 2.38 -11.26
C VAL A 498 20.68 3.50 -10.78
N ILE A 499 19.66 3.83 -11.57
CA ILE A 499 18.57 4.72 -11.13
C ILE A 499 17.30 3.91 -11.02
N ASP A 500 16.66 4.01 -9.86
CA ASP A 500 15.30 3.54 -9.59
C ASP A 500 14.38 4.78 -9.50
N PRO A 501 13.68 5.16 -10.58
CA PRO A 501 12.94 6.42 -10.63
C PRO A 501 11.75 6.51 -9.69
N THR A 502 11.03 5.41 -9.43
CA THR A 502 9.72 5.39 -8.75
C THR A 502 8.82 6.56 -9.18
N VAL A 503 8.75 6.83 -10.50
CA VAL A 503 8.21 8.09 -11.02
C VAL A 503 6.71 8.22 -10.79
N THR A 504 6.01 7.10 -10.65
CA THR A 504 4.57 7.06 -10.40
C THR A 504 4.17 7.87 -9.16
N ILE A 505 4.93 7.78 -8.05
CA ILE A 505 4.65 8.56 -6.84
C ILE A 505 4.70 10.06 -7.11
N PHE A 506 5.70 10.51 -7.87
CA PHE A 506 5.86 11.94 -8.17
C PHE A 506 4.86 12.43 -9.21
N ASP A 507 4.49 11.60 -10.19
CA ASP A 507 3.42 11.93 -11.13
C ASP A 507 2.08 12.08 -10.38
N SER A 508 1.80 11.23 -9.38
CA SER A 508 0.64 11.37 -8.48
C SER A 508 0.73 12.68 -7.69
N MET A 509 1.82 12.91 -6.96
CA MET A 509 2.00 14.13 -6.16
C MET A 509 1.87 15.42 -6.96
N PHE A 510 2.24 15.42 -8.24
CA PHE A 510 2.29 16.64 -9.06
C PHE A 510 1.07 16.81 -9.98
N ARG A 511 0.16 15.84 -10.05
CA ARG A 511 -1.02 15.91 -10.91
C ARG A 511 -2.34 15.58 -10.21
N HIS A 512 -2.31 14.83 -9.12
CA HIS A 512 -3.53 14.40 -8.45
C HIS A 512 -4.20 15.56 -7.72
N ARG A 513 -5.46 15.81 -8.06
CA ARG A 513 -6.33 16.79 -7.43
C ARG A 513 -7.31 16.06 -6.51
N GLY A 514 -7.43 16.53 -5.27
CA GLY A 514 -8.45 16.02 -4.36
C GLY A 514 -9.84 16.16 -4.98
N GLY A 515 -10.66 15.12 -4.87
CA GLY A 515 -11.97 15.06 -5.55
C GLY A 515 -11.96 14.24 -6.85
N GLU A 516 -10.78 13.96 -7.39
CA GLU A 516 -10.60 13.17 -8.61
C GLU A 516 -9.89 11.87 -8.28
N VAL A 517 -10.17 10.80 -9.04
CA VAL A 517 -9.40 9.56 -8.90
C VAL A 517 -7.97 9.85 -9.35
N ASP A 518 -6.99 9.45 -8.55
CA ASP A 518 -5.57 9.57 -8.90
C ASP A 518 -5.33 9.07 -10.34
N PRO A 519 -4.76 9.91 -11.23
CA PRO A 519 -4.52 9.55 -12.63
C PRO A 519 -3.64 8.31 -12.80
N ASN A 520 -2.83 7.96 -11.80
CA ASN A 520 -1.98 6.77 -11.81
C ASN A 520 -2.69 5.48 -11.42
N TYR A 521 -3.91 5.56 -10.86
CA TYR A 521 -4.75 4.42 -10.53
C TYR A 521 -6.06 4.39 -11.32
N ALA A 522 -6.36 5.43 -12.10
CA ALA A 522 -7.56 5.52 -12.93
C ALA A 522 -7.74 4.31 -13.87
N MET A 523 -6.65 3.69 -14.34
CA MET A 523 -6.70 2.50 -15.22
C MET A 523 -7.13 1.21 -14.52
N VAL A 524 -7.18 1.20 -13.19
CA VAL A 524 -7.63 0.06 -12.37
C VAL A 524 -8.77 0.40 -11.42
N ALA A 525 -9.06 1.68 -11.19
CA ALA A 525 -9.99 2.16 -10.17
C ALA A 525 -11.37 1.49 -10.19
N ASP A 526 -11.95 1.26 -11.38
CA ASP A 526 -13.27 0.63 -11.53
C ASP A 526 -13.28 -0.88 -11.24
N HIS A 527 -12.10 -1.46 -11.00
CA HIS A 527 -11.94 -2.85 -10.59
C HIS A 527 -11.70 -2.99 -9.10
N LEU A 528 -11.31 -1.93 -8.39
CA LEU A 528 -10.87 -2.02 -7.00
C LEU A 528 -12.04 -2.09 -6.02
N PRO A 529 -11.82 -2.67 -4.82
CA PRO A 529 -12.77 -2.58 -3.72
C PRO A 529 -13.16 -1.12 -3.41
N PRO A 530 -14.39 -0.88 -2.95
CA PRO A 530 -14.93 0.47 -2.77
C PRO A 530 -14.06 1.37 -1.88
N ALA A 531 -13.56 0.87 -0.74
CA ALA A 531 -12.76 1.69 0.17
C ALA A 531 -11.39 2.01 -0.43
N VAL A 532 -10.77 1.04 -1.13
CA VAL A 532 -9.50 1.26 -1.83
C VAL A 532 -9.66 2.32 -2.93
N ARG A 533 -10.70 2.20 -3.77
CA ARG A 533 -10.98 3.17 -4.83
C ARG A 533 -11.20 4.58 -4.27
N ARG A 534 -11.92 4.70 -3.15
CA ARG A 534 -12.17 5.98 -2.49
C ARG A 534 -10.92 6.59 -1.87
N GLY A 535 -9.98 5.77 -1.38
CA GLY A 535 -8.67 6.23 -0.94
C GLY A 535 -7.94 7.03 -2.02
N PHE A 536 -8.12 6.67 -3.30
CA PHE A 536 -7.53 7.38 -4.43
C PHE A 536 -8.24 8.68 -4.84
N LEU A 537 -9.28 9.12 -4.13
CA LEU A 537 -9.87 10.44 -4.32
C LEU A 537 -9.17 11.54 -3.50
N SER A 538 -8.40 11.12 -2.49
CA SER A 538 -7.65 12.01 -1.61
C SER A 538 -6.24 12.22 -2.13
N ALA A 539 -5.90 13.47 -2.46
CA ALA A 539 -4.55 13.81 -2.91
C ALA A 539 -3.56 13.79 -1.74
N GLU A 540 -2.41 13.15 -1.96
CA GLU A 540 -1.30 13.10 -1.00
C GLU A 540 -0.57 14.44 -0.87
N PHE A 541 -0.66 15.28 -1.90
CA PHE A 541 0.06 16.53 -2.01
C PHE A 541 -0.90 17.66 -2.37
N ASP A 542 -0.83 18.76 -1.61
CA ASP A 542 -1.61 19.95 -1.92
C ASP A 542 -0.98 20.71 -3.09
N ILE A 543 -1.76 20.88 -4.16
CA ILE A 543 -1.36 21.60 -5.36
C ILE A 543 -2.15 22.92 -5.38
N PRO A 544 -1.52 24.08 -5.18
CA PRO A 544 -2.22 25.35 -5.34
C PRO A 544 -2.77 25.51 -6.76
N ASP A 545 -4.00 26.02 -6.90
CA ASP A 545 -4.68 26.18 -8.20
C ASP A 545 -3.84 26.97 -9.21
N ASP A 546 -3.13 28.00 -8.72
CA ASP A 546 -2.26 28.86 -9.53
C ASP A 546 -0.90 28.21 -9.89
N GLN A 547 -0.61 27.02 -9.36
CA GLN A 547 0.62 26.27 -9.61
C GLN A 547 0.40 24.93 -10.33
N ALA A 548 -0.85 24.54 -10.62
CA ALA A 548 -1.17 23.26 -11.24
C ALA A 548 -0.41 23.01 -12.56
N ASP A 549 -0.32 24.03 -13.43
CA ASP A 549 0.41 23.93 -14.70
C ASP A 549 1.92 23.74 -14.49
N THR A 550 2.51 24.43 -13.50
CA THR A 550 3.93 24.31 -13.16
C THR A 550 4.23 22.90 -12.65
N PHE A 551 3.39 22.37 -11.76
CA PHE A 551 3.57 21.03 -11.21
C PHE A 551 3.41 19.96 -12.28
N ALA A 552 2.40 20.10 -13.14
CA ALA A 552 2.21 19.24 -14.30
C ALA A 552 3.43 19.26 -15.23
N ALA A 553 3.98 20.44 -15.54
CA ALA A 553 5.20 20.57 -16.33
C ALA A 553 6.43 19.97 -15.64
N SER A 554 6.51 20.07 -14.31
CA SER A 554 7.57 19.43 -13.51
C SER A 554 7.48 17.91 -13.56
N ALA A 555 6.28 17.32 -13.53
CA ALA A 555 6.09 15.89 -13.76
C ALA A 555 6.54 15.47 -15.16
N ASP A 556 6.25 16.27 -16.19
CA ASP A 556 6.78 16.02 -17.55
C ASP A 556 8.31 16.15 -17.62
N ALA A 557 8.92 17.04 -16.86
CA ALA A 557 10.37 17.16 -16.75
C ALA A 557 11.00 15.90 -16.10
N LEU A 558 10.36 15.29 -15.11
CA LEU A 558 10.79 14.00 -14.53
C LEU A 558 10.85 12.90 -15.60
N LEU A 559 9.78 12.79 -16.41
CA LEU A 559 9.73 11.84 -17.52
C LEU A 559 10.82 12.13 -18.57
N ALA A 560 11.02 13.41 -18.92
CA ALA A 560 12.07 13.81 -19.86
C ALA A 560 13.49 13.44 -19.36
N MET A 561 13.75 13.59 -18.06
CA MET A 561 15.02 13.16 -17.44
C MET A 561 15.20 11.64 -17.52
N ILE A 562 14.16 10.85 -17.23
CA ILE A 562 14.21 9.37 -17.34
C ILE A 562 14.55 8.94 -18.76
N ALA A 563 13.90 9.54 -19.76
CA ALA A 563 14.20 9.27 -21.16
C ALA A 563 15.63 9.67 -21.54
N LYS A 564 16.16 10.77 -20.98
CA LYS A 564 17.54 11.21 -21.19
C LYS A 564 18.55 10.25 -20.56
N LEU A 565 18.30 9.79 -19.33
CA LEU A 565 19.11 8.77 -18.64
C LEU A 565 19.16 7.47 -19.45
N HIS A 566 17.99 6.98 -19.92
CA HIS A 566 17.89 5.80 -20.78
C HIS A 566 18.71 5.96 -22.07
N ARG A 567 18.52 7.07 -22.80
CA ARG A 567 19.28 7.34 -24.05
C ARG A 567 20.79 7.43 -23.82
N ALA A 568 21.22 7.88 -22.66
CA ALA A 568 22.64 7.93 -22.30
C ALA A 568 23.20 6.55 -21.90
N GLY A 569 22.36 5.53 -21.74
CA GLY A 569 22.76 4.20 -21.30
C GLY A 569 23.06 4.13 -19.81
N VAL A 570 22.46 5.01 -19.00
CA VAL A 570 22.45 4.85 -17.53
C VAL A 570 21.53 3.67 -17.21
N PRO A 571 21.96 2.69 -16.38
CA PRO A 571 21.11 1.58 -15.98
C PRO A 571 19.84 2.06 -15.26
N LEU A 572 18.68 1.59 -15.72
CA LEU A 572 17.38 1.84 -15.09
C LEU A 572 16.77 0.54 -14.60
N VAL A 573 16.10 0.60 -13.45
CA VAL A 573 15.17 -0.42 -12.95
C VAL A 573 13.78 0.19 -12.81
N ALA A 574 12.75 -0.65 -12.68
CA ALA A 574 11.40 -0.21 -12.37
C ALA A 574 11.05 -0.62 -10.93
N GLY A 575 10.96 0.38 -10.04
CA GLY A 575 10.46 0.24 -8.68
C GLY A 575 9.23 1.12 -8.48
N THR A 576 8.40 0.81 -7.48
CA THR A 576 7.10 1.49 -7.30
C THR A 576 6.99 2.31 -6.01
N ASP A 577 7.45 1.76 -4.88
CA ASP A 577 7.32 2.34 -3.53
C ASP A 577 5.85 2.72 -3.16
N ALA A 578 4.89 1.99 -3.74
CA ALA A 578 3.46 2.20 -3.55
C ALA A 578 2.70 0.86 -3.59
N MET A 579 1.41 0.89 -3.97
CA MET A 579 0.56 -0.30 -4.01
C MET A 579 1.18 -1.42 -4.86
N ALA A 580 1.27 -2.62 -4.30
CA ALA A 580 1.81 -3.79 -4.98
C ALA A 580 1.08 -4.12 -6.30
N GLY A 581 1.82 -4.64 -7.28
CA GLY A 581 1.28 -5.08 -8.56
C GLY A 581 0.97 -3.92 -9.52
N PHE A 582 -0.20 -3.28 -9.39
CA PHE A 582 -0.71 -2.36 -10.42
C PHE A 582 0.12 -1.08 -10.60
N THR A 583 0.80 -0.61 -9.54
CA THR A 583 1.71 0.54 -9.66
C THR A 583 2.86 0.22 -10.61
N LEU A 584 3.34 -1.03 -10.67
CA LEU A 584 4.41 -1.40 -11.59
C LEU A 584 3.93 -1.30 -13.04
N HIS A 585 2.69 -1.71 -13.34
CA HIS A 585 2.12 -1.50 -14.68
C HIS A 585 2.11 -0.03 -15.04
N ARG A 586 1.77 0.85 -14.09
CA ARG A 586 1.78 2.30 -14.31
C ARG A 586 3.19 2.86 -14.52
N GLU A 587 4.16 2.44 -13.71
CA GLU A 587 5.56 2.85 -13.81
C GLU A 587 6.10 2.56 -15.22
N LEU A 588 5.82 1.37 -15.73
CA LEU A 588 6.22 0.95 -17.08
C LEU A 588 5.51 1.76 -18.19
N GLU A 589 4.22 2.07 -18.01
CA GLU A 589 3.50 2.97 -18.92
C GLU A 589 4.09 4.39 -18.91
N LEU A 590 4.52 4.89 -17.75
CA LEU A 590 5.17 6.20 -17.63
C LEU A 590 6.54 6.20 -18.33
N TYR A 591 7.29 5.09 -18.31
CA TYR A 591 8.54 4.97 -19.07
C TYR A 591 8.29 5.00 -20.59
N ALA A 592 7.23 4.34 -21.05
CA ALA A 592 6.82 4.43 -22.45
C ALA A 592 6.33 5.84 -22.81
N LYS A 593 5.56 6.49 -21.94
CA LYS A 593 5.12 7.88 -22.09
C LYS A 593 6.30 8.86 -22.16
N ALA A 594 7.37 8.58 -21.42
CA ALA A 594 8.64 9.32 -21.49
C ALA A 594 9.36 9.17 -22.84
N GLY A 595 8.98 8.17 -23.65
CA GLY A 595 9.55 7.90 -24.97
C GLY A 595 10.57 6.75 -24.97
N ILE A 596 10.61 5.92 -23.92
CA ILE A 596 11.39 4.68 -23.95
C ILE A 596 10.64 3.66 -24.82
N PRO A 597 11.27 3.03 -25.83
CA PRO A 597 10.62 2.04 -26.67
C PRO A 597 10.09 0.85 -25.85
N ALA A 598 8.91 0.32 -26.20
CA ALA A 598 8.31 -0.82 -25.49
C ALA A 598 9.25 -2.03 -25.31
N PRO A 599 10.08 -2.44 -26.29
CA PRO A 599 11.09 -3.49 -26.06
C PRO A 599 12.05 -3.19 -24.90
N ASP A 600 12.47 -1.92 -24.74
CA ASP A 600 13.37 -1.51 -23.67
C ASP A 600 12.66 -1.45 -22.33
N VAL A 601 11.41 -0.97 -22.30
CA VAL A 601 10.55 -1.02 -21.09
C VAL A 601 10.38 -2.47 -20.61
N LEU A 602 10.10 -3.42 -21.51
CA LEU A 602 9.96 -4.83 -21.16
C LEU A 602 11.29 -5.47 -20.71
N ARG A 603 12.44 -5.04 -21.26
CA ARG A 603 13.76 -5.43 -20.75
C ARG A 603 14.03 -4.90 -19.35
N ILE A 604 13.61 -3.66 -19.05
CA ILE A 604 13.70 -3.09 -17.70
C ILE A 604 12.83 -3.92 -16.75
N ALA A 605 11.59 -4.20 -17.14
CA ALA A 605 10.61 -4.93 -16.33
C ALA A 605 10.98 -6.39 -16.02
N THR A 606 11.87 -7.01 -16.80
CA THR A 606 12.17 -8.45 -16.69
C THR A 606 13.64 -8.77 -16.45
N GLN A 607 14.58 -8.03 -17.04
CA GLN A 607 16.00 -8.34 -17.00
C GLN A 607 16.84 -7.39 -16.16
N ALA A 608 16.39 -6.15 -15.94
CA ALA A 608 17.18 -5.20 -15.15
C ALA A 608 17.26 -5.63 -13.68
N GLY A 609 16.14 -6.07 -13.10
CA GLY A 609 16.08 -6.58 -11.73
C GLY A 609 17.06 -7.73 -11.47
N PRO A 610 16.98 -8.87 -12.19
CA PRO A 610 17.91 -9.98 -12.03
C PRO A 610 19.39 -9.58 -12.16
N ARG A 611 19.72 -8.60 -13.02
CA ARG A 611 21.10 -8.10 -13.15
C ARG A 611 21.56 -7.34 -11.92
N VAL A 612 20.70 -6.48 -11.35
CA VAL A 612 21.03 -5.67 -10.18
C VAL A 612 21.19 -6.54 -8.92
N VAL A 613 20.33 -7.56 -8.75
CA VAL A 613 20.38 -8.46 -7.58
C VAL A 613 21.31 -9.68 -7.77
N GLY A 614 21.94 -9.83 -8.93
CA GLY A 614 22.94 -10.89 -9.18
C GLY A 614 22.40 -12.29 -9.51
N VAL A 615 21.20 -12.40 -10.10
CA VAL A 615 20.56 -13.68 -10.49
C VAL A 615 20.13 -13.74 -11.97
N ALA A 616 20.77 -12.94 -12.84
CA ALA A 616 20.46 -12.85 -14.28
C ALA A 616 20.74 -14.13 -15.09
N ASP A 617 21.48 -15.08 -14.51
CA ASP A 617 21.70 -16.43 -15.05
C ASP A 617 20.56 -17.40 -14.72
N GLN A 618 19.65 -17.02 -13.83
CA GLN A 618 18.54 -17.85 -13.36
C GLN A 618 17.17 -17.33 -13.77
N MET A 619 16.99 -16.00 -13.90
CA MET A 619 15.69 -15.35 -14.11
C MET A 619 15.75 -14.20 -15.14
N GLY A 620 14.57 -13.76 -15.61
CA GLY A 620 14.42 -12.65 -16.54
C GLY A 620 14.43 -13.02 -18.03
N ARG A 621 14.51 -14.32 -18.34
CA ARG A 621 14.46 -14.86 -19.71
C ARG A 621 13.69 -16.17 -19.75
N ILE A 622 13.11 -16.47 -20.91
CA ILE A 622 12.56 -17.79 -21.22
C ILE A 622 13.58 -18.52 -22.09
N ALA A 623 14.47 -19.28 -21.45
CA ALA A 623 15.53 -20.04 -22.10
C ALA A 623 15.88 -21.29 -21.28
N PRO A 624 16.42 -22.36 -21.90
CA PRO A 624 16.86 -23.55 -21.17
C PRO A 624 17.79 -23.23 -19.99
N GLY A 625 17.55 -23.86 -18.85
CA GLY A 625 18.28 -23.67 -17.59
C GLY A 625 17.72 -22.55 -16.68
N TYR A 626 16.89 -21.65 -17.21
CA TYR A 626 16.26 -20.60 -16.41
C TYR A 626 15.09 -21.16 -15.61
N ARG A 627 14.76 -20.53 -14.47
CA ARG A 627 13.56 -20.85 -13.69
C ARG A 627 12.31 -20.52 -14.50
N ALA A 628 11.27 -21.34 -14.36
CA ALA A 628 9.96 -21.15 -14.99
C ALA A 628 9.13 -20.09 -14.25
N GLU A 629 9.61 -18.84 -14.29
CA GLU A 629 8.96 -17.66 -13.70
C GLU A 629 8.44 -16.80 -14.85
N MET A 630 7.21 -17.08 -15.29
CA MET A 630 6.64 -16.60 -16.55
C MET A 630 5.23 -16.09 -16.34
N ILE A 631 4.78 -15.21 -17.23
CA ILE A 631 3.38 -14.77 -17.29
C ILE A 631 2.82 -14.98 -18.70
N LEU A 632 1.56 -15.38 -18.76
CA LEU A 632 0.78 -15.47 -19.98
C LEU A 632 -0.22 -14.32 -20.00
N VAL A 633 -0.15 -13.44 -21.00
CA VAL A 633 -0.96 -12.22 -21.09
C VAL A 633 -1.84 -12.20 -22.34
N GLU A 634 -3.01 -11.60 -22.24
CA GLU A 634 -3.91 -11.38 -23.39
C GLU A 634 -3.53 -10.09 -24.15
N GLY A 635 -3.03 -10.27 -25.38
CA GLY A 635 -2.59 -9.18 -26.27
C GLY A 635 -1.08 -9.16 -26.51
N ASP A 636 -0.59 -8.07 -27.11
CA ASP A 636 0.82 -7.87 -27.46
C ASP A 636 1.42 -6.67 -26.69
N PRO A 637 2.24 -6.92 -25.64
CA PRO A 637 2.84 -5.87 -24.83
C PRO A 637 3.89 -5.03 -25.57
N LEU A 638 4.37 -5.44 -26.76
CA LEU A 638 5.25 -4.60 -27.59
C LEU A 638 4.48 -3.48 -28.32
N THR A 639 3.17 -3.65 -28.49
CA THR A 639 2.31 -2.67 -29.16
C THR A 639 1.37 -1.94 -28.19
N ASP A 640 0.98 -2.60 -27.10
CA ASP A 640 0.07 -2.09 -26.09
C ASP A 640 0.51 -2.59 -24.70
N LEU A 641 1.21 -1.73 -23.94
CA LEU A 641 1.66 -2.07 -22.58
C LEU A 641 0.51 -2.32 -21.60
N SER A 642 -0.72 -1.88 -21.90
CA SER A 642 -1.89 -2.21 -21.06
C SER A 642 -2.18 -3.70 -21.03
N ALA A 643 -1.65 -4.48 -21.98
CA ALA A 643 -1.71 -5.94 -21.98
C ALA A 643 -1.13 -6.54 -20.69
N LEU A 644 -0.20 -5.87 -20.01
CA LEU A 644 0.35 -6.32 -18.73
C LEU A 644 -0.70 -6.39 -17.60
N ARG A 645 -1.85 -5.68 -17.72
CA ARG A 645 -2.98 -5.82 -16.79
C ARG A 645 -3.83 -7.05 -17.04
N ARG A 646 -3.77 -7.63 -18.25
CA ARG A 646 -4.59 -8.77 -18.68
C ARG A 646 -3.81 -10.09 -18.53
N VAL A 647 -3.25 -10.30 -17.33
CA VAL A 647 -2.53 -11.54 -17.03
C VAL A 647 -3.54 -12.68 -16.90
N HIS A 648 -3.37 -13.71 -17.71
CA HIS A 648 -4.18 -14.91 -17.74
C HIS A 648 -3.62 -16.00 -16.81
N LEU A 649 -2.30 -16.18 -16.80
CA LEU A 649 -1.59 -17.07 -15.87
C LEU A 649 -0.32 -16.42 -15.35
N THR A 650 -0.05 -16.62 -14.07
CA THR A 650 1.27 -16.40 -13.47
C THR A 650 1.86 -17.76 -13.10
N LEU A 651 2.98 -18.12 -13.72
CA LEU A 651 3.65 -19.42 -13.60
C LEU A 651 4.89 -19.25 -12.72
N ARG A 652 5.01 -20.08 -11.69
CA ARG A 652 6.09 -20.05 -10.71
C ARG A 652 6.62 -21.45 -10.45
N GLY A 653 7.59 -21.88 -11.24
CA GLY A 653 8.13 -23.24 -11.19
C GLY A 653 7.06 -24.27 -11.57
N ASN A 654 6.75 -25.20 -10.67
CA ASN A 654 5.70 -26.21 -10.86
C ASN A 654 4.36 -25.80 -10.24
N ARG A 655 4.08 -24.50 -10.22
CA ARG A 655 2.80 -23.94 -9.77
C ARG A 655 2.33 -22.89 -10.76
N TYR A 656 1.02 -22.74 -10.89
CA TYR A 656 0.43 -21.60 -11.56
C TYR A 656 -0.71 -21.00 -10.75
N TYR A 657 -0.97 -19.74 -11.03
CA TYR A 657 -2.05 -18.97 -10.46
C TYR A 657 -2.91 -18.40 -11.59
N ARG A 658 -4.22 -18.33 -11.37
CA ARG A 658 -5.14 -17.58 -12.23
C ARG A 658 -5.40 -16.22 -11.59
N PRO A 659 -4.89 -15.11 -12.17
CA PRO A 659 -5.17 -13.78 -11.65
C PRO A 659 -6.66 -13.48 -11.49
N SER A 660 -7.55 -14.05 -12.32
CA SER A 660 -9.00 -13.90 -12.15
C SER A 660 -9.51 -14.42 -10.81
N GLU A 661 -9.01 -15.56 -10.33
CA GLU A 661 -9.36 -16.13 -9.03
C GLU A 661 -8.75 -15.30 -7.90
N LEU A 662 -7.48 -14.89 -8.05
CA LEU A 662 -6.79 -14.04 -7.07
C LEU A 662 -7.50 -12.70 -6.88
N HIS A 663 -7.85 -12.03 -7.99
CA HIS A 663 -8.59 -10.78 -7.98
C HIS A 663 -9.91 -10.93 -7.22
N GLN A 664 -10.70 -11.96 -7.53
CA GLN A 664 -11.97 -12.20 -6.85
C GLN A 664 -11.80 -12.42 -5.34
N ALA A 665 -10.77 -13.15 -4.93
CA ALA A 665 -10.49 -13.43 -3.53
C ALA A 665 -10.17 -12.17 -2.70
N ILE A 666 -9.63 -11.13 -3.34
CA ILE A 666 -9.28 -9.85 -2.70
C ILE A 666 -10.21 -8.70 -3.14
N GLY A 667 -11.42 -9.02 -3.64
CA GLY A 667 -12.44 -8.04 -3.96
C GLY A 667 -12.18 -7.19 -5.21
N ILE A 668 -11.24 -7.60 -6.05
CA ILE A 668 -10.96 -6.97 -7.34
C ILE A 668 -11.81 -7.62 -8.44
N LYS A 669 -12.44 -6.81 -9.29
CA LYS A 669 -13.08 -7.29 -10.51
C LYS A 669 -12.00 -7.79 -11.50
N PRO A 670 -12.06 -9.04 -11.99
CA PRO A 670 -11.05 -9.55 -12.92
C PRO A 670 -10.90 -8.74 -14.21
N PHE A 671 -9.67 -8.63 -14.72
CA PHE A 671 -9.34 -8.03 -16.02
C PHE A 671 -9.49 -8.99 -17.20
N VAL A 672 -9.50 -10.29 -16.92
CA VAL A 672 -9.72 -11.39 -17.86
C VAL A 672 -10.79 -12.32 -17.30
N ALA A 673 -11.49 -13.04 -18.16
CA ALA A 673 -12.45 -14.05 -17.73
C ALA A 673 -11.76 -15.22 -17.01
N ALA A 674 -12.47 -15.86 -16.08
CA ALA A 674 -12.08 -17.18 -15.59
C ALA A 674 -12.49 -18.20 -16.65
N ASP A 675 -11.52 -18.98 -17.16
CA ASP A 675 -11.73 -20.08 -18.11
C ASP A 675 -12.17 -21.37 -17.40
#